data_AF-A0A8H9C9S4-F1
#
_entry.id   AF-A0A8H9C9S4-F1
#
_cell.length_a   1.000
_cell.length_b   1.000
_cell.length_c   1.000
_cell.angle_alpha   90.00
_cell.angle_beta   90.00
_cell.angle_gamma   90.00
#
_symmetry.space_group_name_H-M   'P 1'
#
loop_
_entity.id
_entity.type
_entity.pdbx_description
1 polymer ?
#
loop_
_entity_poly.entity_id
_entity_poly.type
_entity_poly.pdbx_seq_one_letter_code
_entity_poly.pdbx_strand_id
1 'polypeptide(L)'
;MAIGPSTTQTPYLVPSTGNVSFTSLLSVGDTVPGSVKADGTPWRFVGIPDGIGAFDNRDGTATVLVNHEIGATSGVVRAHGSAGAFVDRLIVDKASLKVLSAGDLGTSYYGFNAATGSYQKGTTALARLCSADLPAVSAFYDASTGLGTPARIFMNGEETGAEGRALAWVVNGPESGRIYELPRLGKFSMENSLANPASGVKTVTIGTGDSSTGQLYVYVGTKQATGSEIDKAGLTNGKLYGIKVPSVLVETNATSLATAGAAFSLQEMGPNGDVSKMTGAQLQAESDAEGVTTFLRPEDGAWDPSNPNRFYFNTTNAITSPSRLWALEFTDVTRPELGGTIKEVLRGTEGQVMLDNMTVTADGKVILQEDPGNNARISKVFQYDPANGSLTEIAQHDPARFGTPPTAPFNQDEESSGIVDVSTIFGGPGRQAFLLDTQAHYTLGGELVEGGQLMLMTQDRSIRGTDGNDTLTGSAIDDLIDGGAGDDVVFNTPGNDILLGGRTPTGPTGTDTLVFNSRLADTTVTRDGAYTLITGPEGQDRVTGFERYLFGDATVVTGDGAPLVDDLFYLAANKDVLAAGQDADAHYAQYGWTEGRDPNALFSTAGYLAANADVRAAGRNPLEQYDQAGWKEGRDPSAAFDNELYLARNPDVKAAGLDPLKHYIEYGQGEGRGIYAAIGRTADLAVHPGFDAEYYFLSNADVARAAMGSGKDPFAYAYEHYQTYGWKEGRNPNAVFDTSGYLAAYGDVKAAGIDPLMHYDQYGWKEGRDPSKGFDTTAYLAANGDVAQAKIDPMQHYLQYGAVEGRAAPGDATFGYGSQG
;
A
#
# COMPACT_ATOMS: atom_id res chain seq x y z
N MET A 1 16.35 -8.23 -12.08
CA MET A 1 15.28 -8.06 -13.08
C MET A 1 14.37 -9.27 -13.04
N ALA A 2 13.06 -9.05 -12.97
CA ALA A 2 12.06 -10.12 -12.96
C ALA A 2 11.03 -9.89 -14.08
N ILE A 3 10.50 -10.99 -14.62
CA ILE A 3 9.36 -10.96 -15.56
C ILE A 3 8.10 -11.11 -14.72
N GLY A 4 7.19 -10.12 -14.77
CA GLY A 4 5.91 -10.23 -14.08
C GLY A 4 4.97 -11.24 -14.74
N PRO A 5 3.94 -11.70 -14.04
CA PRO A 5 3.11 -12.82 -14.47
C PRO A 5 2.18 -12.51 -15.66
N SER A 6 2.06 -11.23 -16.04
CA SER A 6 1.18 -10.77 -17.14
C SER A 6 1.93 -10.46 -18.44
N THR A 7 3.25 -10.69 -18.49
CA THR A 7 4.06 -10.47 -19.69
C THR A 7 5.09 -11.58 -19.87
N THR A 8 5.65 -11.68 -21.08
CA THR A 8 6.77 -12.58 -21.40
C THR A 8 8.08 -11.83 -21.62
N GLN A 9 8.05 -10.50 -21.58
CA GLN A 9 9.21 -9.66 -21.84
C GLN A 9 9.94 -9.32 -20.54
N THR A 10 11.28 -9.30 -20.58
CA THR A 10 12.05 -8.73 -19.47
C THR A 10 11.87 -7.20 -19.41
N PRO A 11 12.17 -6.56 -18.27
CA PRO A 11 12.21 -5.11 -18.16
C PRO A 11 13.03 -4.44 -19.26
N TYR A 12 12.55 -3.31 -19.78
CA TYR A 12 13.22 -2.49 -20.78
C TYR A 12 14.25 -1.55 -20.15
N LEU A 13 14.15 -1.28 -18.85
CA LEU A 13 15.19 -0.64 -18.05
C LEU A 13 16.01 -1.64 -17.22
N VAL A 14 17.26 -1.27 -16.99
CA VAL A 14 18.24 -1.97 -16.13
C VAL A 14 18.70 -1.03 -15.01
N PRO A 15 19.01 -1.56 -13.82
CA PRO A 15 19.51 -0.74 -12.72
C PRO A 15 20.96 -0.29 -12.98
N SER A 16 21.28 0.95 -12.60
CA SER A 16 22.65 1.47 -12.56
C SER A 16 23.28 1.37 -11.17
N THR A 17 22.49 1.01 -10.15
CA THR A 17 22.91 0.84 -8.75
C THR A 17 22.45 -0.51 -8.18
N GLY A 18 23.15 -1.02 -7.16
CA GLY A 18 22.89 -2.35 -6.61
C GLY A 18 21.58 -2.50 -5.81
N ASN A 19 20.98 -1.39 -5.39
CA ASN A 19 19.74 -1.38 -4.63
C ASN A 19 18.49 -1.13 -5.49
N VAL A 20 18.62 -0.97 -6.81
CA VAL A 20 17.48 -0.81 -7.71
C VAL A 20 17.17 -2.12 -8.43
N SER A 21 15.88 -2.43 -8.59
CA SER A 21 15.44 -3.59 -9.35
C SER A 21 14.15 -3.31 -10.12
N PHE A 22 13.94 -4.06 -11.20
CA PHE A 22 12.78 -3.91 -12.08
C PHE A 22 11.99 -5.21 -12.20
N THR A 23 10.67 -5.06 -12.28
CA THR A 23 9.71 -6.10 -12.68
C THR A 23 8.84 -5.57 -13.83
N SER A 24 8.79 -6.26 -14.96
CA SER A 24 7.89 -5.90 -16.06
C SER A 24 6.46 -6.32 -15.72
N LEU A 25 5.47 -5.45 -16.00
CA LEU A 25 4.07 -5.74 -15.73
C LEU A 25 3.31 -6.12 -17.00
N LEU A 26 3.39 -5.26 -18.02
CA LEU A 26 2.77 -5.46 -19.34
C LEU A 26 3.68 -4.90 -20.42
N SER A 27 3.74 -5.56 -21.57
CA SER A 27 4.39 -5.05 -22.79
C SER A 27 3.36 -4.94 -23.91
N VAL A 28 3.60 -4.05 -24.87
CA VAL A 28 2.63 -3.84 -25.96
C VAL A 28 2.28 -5.14 -26.66
N GLY A 29 0.97 -5.37 -26.82
CA GLY A 29 0.41 -6.55 -27.45
C GLY A 29 0.08 -7.69 -26.48
N ASP A 30 0.50 -7.63 -25.22
CA ASP A 30 0.06 -8.55 -24.17
C ASP A 30 -1.45 -8.44 -23.94
N THR A 31 -2.07 -9.55 -23.55
CA THR A 31 -3.50 -9.65 -23.24
C THR A 31 -3.71 -9.93 -21.75
N VAL A 32 -4.84 -9.48 -21.22
CA VAL A 32 -5.27 -9.81 -19.85
C VAL A 32 -6.45 -10.79 -19.91
N PRO A 33 -6.33 -12.02 -19.38
CA PRO A 33 -7.40 -13.01 -19.44
C PRO A 33 -8.74 -12.49 -18.92
N GLY A 34 -9.81 -12.68 -19.68
CA GLY A 34 -11.16 -12.22 -19.34
C GLY A 34 -11.45 -10.74 -19.64
N SER A 35 -10.44 -9.96 -20.03
CA SER A 35 -10.63 -8.55 -20.44
C SER A 35 -10.92 -8.47 -21.94
N VAL A 36 -12.04 -7.84 -22.30
CA VAL A 36 -12.51 -7.71 -23.68
C VAL A 36 -12.87 -6.26 -23.99
N LYS A 37 -12.67 -5.87 -25.25
CA LYS A 37 -13.18 -4.63 -25.81
C LYS A 37 -14.70 -4.68 -25.96
N ALA A 38 -15.31 -3.52 -26.22
CA ALA A 38 -16.76 -3.41 -26.42
C ALA A 38 -17.31 -4.25 -27.60
N ASP A 39 -16.45 -4.59 -28.57
CA ASP A 39 -16.78 -5.46 -29.70
C ASP A 39 -16.60 -6.97 -29.41
N GLY A 40 -16.22 -7.32 -28.17
CA GLY A 40 -16.00 -8.69 -27.72
C GLY A 40 -14.63 -9.28 -28.06
N THR A 41 -13.76 -8.53 -28.76
CA THR A 41 -12.39 -8.98 -29.02
C THR A 41 -11.50 -8.79 -27.79
N PRO A 42 -10.43 -9.59 -27.60
CA PRO A 42 -9.56 -9.47 -26.43
C PRO A 42 -8.95 -8.07 -26.30
N TRP A 43 -8.89 -7.54 -25.08
CA TRP A 43 -8.12 -6.33 -24.79
C TRP A 43 -6.62 -6.61 -24.95
N ARG A 44 -5.86 -5.61 -25.41
CA ARG A 44 -4.40 -5.66 -25.52
C ARG A 44 -3.79 -4.35 -25.04
N PHE A 45 -2.63 -4.42 -24.40
CA PHE A 45 -1.87 -3.23 -24.03
C PHE A 45 -1.37 -2.54 -25.31
N VAL A 46 -1.64 -1.25 -25.46
CA VAL A 46 -1.33 -0.46 -26.67
C VAL A 46 -0.03 0.32 -26.47
N GLY A 47 0.64 0.68 -27.56
CA GLY A 47 1.89 1.43 -27.54
C GLY A 47 1.76 2.87 -27.12
N ILE A 48 2.94 3.48 -27.00
CA ILE A 48 3.12 4.86 -26.55
C ILE A 48 2.47 5.09 -25.16
N PRO A 49 2.70 4.20 -24.16
CA PRO A 49 2.24 4.47 -22.80
C PRO A 49 2.99 5.68 -22.23
N ASP A 50 2.31 6.45 -21.39
CA ASP A 50 2.83 7.70 -20.85
C ASP A 50 2.18 7.93 -19.47
N GLY A 51 2.08 9.18 -19.00
CA GLY A 51 1.36 9.66 -17.82
C GLY A 51 0.56 8.61 -17.02
N ILE A 52 1.06 8.26 -15.84
CA ILE A 52 0.51 7.20 -14.99
C ILE A 52 -0.22 7.78 -13.78
N GLY A 53 -1.25 7.07 -13.30
CA GLY A 53 -1.84 7.29 -11.97
C GLY A 53 -2.16 5.97 -11.27
N ALA A 54 -2.01 5.89 -9.94
CA ALA A 54 -2.35 4.66 -9.21
C ALA A 54 -3.00 4.92 -7.85
N PHE A 55 -3.83 3.98 -7.40
CA PHE A 55 -4.36 3.97 -6.04
C PHE A 55 -4.71 2.57 -5.53
N ASP A 56 -4.60 2.37 -4.23
CA ASP A 56 -4.98 1.14 -3.54
C ASP A 56 -6.51 0.99 -3.48
N ASN A 57 -7.03 -0.19 -3.88
CA ASN A 57 -8.45 -0.52 -3.82
C ASN A 57 -8.90 -1.00 -2.43
N ARG A 58 -7.95 -1.26 -1.52
CA ARG A 58 -8.13 -1.75 -0.14
C ARG A 58 -8.73 -3.15 -0.05
N ASP A 59 -8.51 -3.96 -1.07
CA ASP A 59 -8.99 -5.34 -1.18
C ASP A 59 -7.89 -6.33 -1.61
N GLY A 60 -6.62 -5.92 -1.48
CA GLY A 60 -5.45 -6.66 -1.98
C GLY A 60 -5.07 -6.31 -3.42
N THR A 61 -5.86 -5.49 -4.10
CA THR A 61 -5.56 -5.00 -5.46
C THR A 61 -5.30 -3.50 -5.50
N ALA A 62 -4.69 -3.03 -6.58
CA ALA A 62 -4.52 -1.62 -6.90
C ALA A 62 -5.10 -1.33 -8.29
N THR A 63 -5.63 -0.12 -8.48
CA THR A 63 -5.97 0.40 -9.80
C THR A 63 -4.80 1.21 -10.34
N VAL A 64 -4.38 0.94 -11.57
CA VAL A 64 -3.37 1.70 -12.32
C VAL A 64 -4.02 2.28 -13.58
N LEU A 65 -3.77 3.54 -13.86
CA LEU A 65 -4.23 4.30 -15.02
C LEU A 65 -3.02 4.67 -15.86
N VAL A 66 -3.10 4.52 -17.17
CA VAL A 66 -1.98 4.76 -18.09
C VAL A 66 -2.49 5.55 -19.29
N ASN A 67 -1.90 6.70 -19.56
CA ASN A 67 -2.12 7.45 -20.79
C ASN A 67 -1.56 6.69 -21.99
N HIS A 68 -2.11 6.99 -23.17
CA HIS A 68 -1.48 6.59 -24.43
C HIS A 68 -1.33 7.81 -25.32
N GLU A 69 -0.09 8.23 -25.59
CA GLU A 69 0.27 9.47 -26.28
C GLU A 69 0.08 9.40 -27.81
N ILE A 70 -0.84 8.55 -28.27
CA ILE A 70 -1.07 8.33 -29.70
C ILE A 70 -1.81 9.51 -30.36
N GLY A 71 -1.52 9.74 -31.65
CA GLY A 71 -2.18 10.80 -32.43
C GLY A 71 -3.69 10.58 -32.67
N ALA A 72 -4.41 11.67 -32.96
CA ALA A 72 -5.88 11.72 -33.07
C ALA A 72 -6.54 10.68 -34.02
N THR A 73 -5.79 10.21 -35.01
CA THR A 73 -6.26 9.27 -36.03
C THR A 73 -5.64 7.88 -35.92
N SER A 74 -4.76 7.68 -34.93
CA SER A 74 -4.01 6.44 -34.73
C SER A 74 -4.84 5.40 -34.00
N GLY A 75 -4.48 4.13 -34.22
CA GLY A 75 -5.12 3.00 -33.55
C GLY A 75 -6.53 2.72 -34.05
N VAL A 76 -7.42 2.38 -33.12
CA VAL A 76 -8.81 1.99 -33.38
C VAL A 76 -9.76 2.80 -32.51
N VAL A 77 -11.05 2.78 -32.84
CA VAL A 77 -12.08 3.43 -32.03
C VAL A 77 -12.11 2.85 -30.62
N ARG A 78 -12.03 3.74 -29.62
CA ARG A 78 -12.03 3.44 -28.18
C ARG A 78 -13.42 3.58 -27.56
N ALA A 79 -13.56 3.23 -26.28
CA ALA A 79 -14.84 3.25 -25.57
C ALA A 79 -15.48 4.64 -25.49
N HIS A 80 -14.68 5.72 -25.58
CA HIS A 80 -15.16 7.10 -25.65
C HIS A 80 -15.77 7.49 -27.02
N GLY A 81 -15.66 6.61 -28.02
CA GLY A 81 -16.35 6.72 -29.31
C GLY A 81 -15.51 7.33 -30.44
N SER A 82 -14.20 7.51 -30.26
CA SER A 82 -13.28 7.96 -31.31
C SER A 82 -11.96 7.19 -31.28
N ALA A 83 -11.22 7.21 -32.39
CA ALA A 83 -9.83 6.76 -32.41
C ALA A 83 -8.92 7.80 -31.73
N GLY A 84 -7.62 7.48 -31.62
CA GLY A 84 -6.63 8.31 -30.95
C GLY A 84 -6.52 8.01 -29.46
N ALA A 85 -5.97 8.98 -28.73
CA ALA A 85 -5.53 8.82 -27.36
C ALA A 85 -6.67 8.44 -26.40
N PHE A 86 -6.31 7.73 -25.34
CA PHE A 86 -7.21 7.21 -24.33
C PHE A 86 -6.42 6.88 -23.06
N VAL A 87 -7.14 6.48 -22.01
CA VAL A 87 -6.55 6.07 -20.73
C VAL A 87 -6.97 4.64 -20.45
N ASP A 88 -6.02 3.76 -20.21
CA ASP A 88 -6.28 2.41 -19.71
C ASP A 88 -6.60 2.45 -18.21
N ARG A 89 -7.42 1.50 -17.76
CA ARG A 89 -7.67 1.17 -16.36
C ARG A 89 -7.31 -0.28 -16.13
N LEU A 90 -6.29 -0.52 -15.32
CA LEU A 90 -5.77 -1.82 -14.97
C LEU A 90 -6.06 -2.12 -13.50
N ILE A 91 -6.47 -3.35 -13.19
CA ILE A 91 -6.55 -3.85 -11.81
C ILE A 91 -5.40 -4.83 -11.60
N VAL A 92 -4.54 -4.53 -10.64
CA VAL A 92 -3.30 -5.28 -10.38
C VAL A 92 -3.37 -5.89 -8.99
N ASP A 93 -3.10 -7.19 -8.89
CA ASP A 93 -2.91 -7.87 -7.61
C ASP A 93 -1.61 -7.39 -6.95
N LYS A 94 -1.68 -6.85 -5.73
CA LYS A 94 -0.51 -6.24 -5.08
C LYS A 94 0.58 -7.25 -4.71
N ALA A 95 0.19 -8.48 -4.40
CA ALA A 95 1.11 -9.50 -3.91
C ALA A 95 1.89 -10.17 -5.06
N SER A 96 1.20 -10.52 -6.15
CA SER A 96 1.78 -11.23 -7.29
C SER A 96 2.17 -10.32 -8.46
N LEU A 97 1.75 -9.06 -8.44
CA LEU A 97 1.88 -8.09 -9.54
C LEU A 97 1.14 -8.52 -10.82
N LYS A 98 0.19 -9.46 -10.70
CA LYS A 98 -0.63 -9.90 -11.83
C LYS A 98 -1.69 -8.88 -12.17
N VAL A 99 -1.74 -8.47 -13.44
CA VAL A 99 -2.86 -7.69 -13.97
C VAL A 99 -4.06 -8.63 -14.12
N LEU A 100 -5.09 -8.38 -13.31
CA LEU A 100 -6.30 -9.19 -13.18
C LEU A 100 -7.37 -8.79 -14.18
N SER A 101 -7.51 -7.49 -14.45
CA SER A 101 -8.43 -6.97 -15.46
C SER A 101 -7.92 -5.66 -16.06
N ALA A 102 -8.37 -5.36 -17.28
CA ALA A 102 -8.00 -4.18 -18.04
C ALA A 102 -9.16 -3.67 -18.90
N GLY A 103 -9.17 -2.38 -19.21
CA GLY A 103 -10.10 -1.76 -20.16
C GLY A 103 -10.00 -0.23 -20.16
N ASP A 104 -10.71 0.41 -21.09
CA ASP A 104 -10.70 1.86 -21.21
C ASP A 104 -11.36 2.52 -19.99
N LEU A 105 -10.70 3.53 -19.42
CA LEU A 105 -11.26 4.32 -18.31
C LEU A 105 -12.48 5.15 -18.77
N GLY A 106 -12.32 5.88 -19.88
CA GLY A 106 -13.29 6.86 -20.35
C GLY A 106 -14.29 6.26 -21.35
N THR A 107 -15.58 6.49 -21.09
CA THR A 107 -16.70 5.96 -21.89
C THR A 107 -17.63 7.04 -22.42
N SER A 108 -17.50 8.29 -21.99
CA SER A 108 -18.34 9.40 -22.45
C SER A 108 -17.67 10.76 -22.32
N TYR A 109 -17.50 11.46 -23.45
CA TYR A 109 -16.91 12.79 -23.50
C TYR A 109 -17.94 13.92 -23.32
N TYR A 110 -17.57 14.96 -22.58
CA TYR A 110 -18.32 16.17 -22.32
C TYR A 110 -17.47 17.39 -22.66
N GLY A 111 -17.69 17.94 -23.85
CA GLY A 111 -16.97 19.13 -24.34
C GLY A 111 -17.63 20.43 -23.86
N PHE A 112 -16.84 21.49 -23.75
CA PHE A 112 -17.36 22.81 -23.36
C PHE A 112 -17.79 23.61 -24.58
N ASN A 113 -19.04 24.07 -24.59
CA ASN A 113 -19.55 24.95 -25.63
C ASN A 113 -19.38 26.42 -25.21
N ALA A 114 -18.37 27.10 -25.76
CA ALA A 114 -18.05 28.50 -25.44
C ALA A 114 -19.18 29.50 -25.76
N ALA A 115 -20.06 29.18 -26.72
CA ALA A 115 -21.17 30.05 -27.10
C ALA A 115 -22.30 30.02 -26.06
N THR A 116 -22.58 28.84 -25.48
CA THR A 116 -23.64 28.67 -24.46
C THR A 116 -23.11 28.70 -23.04
N GLY A 117 -21.80 28.52 -22.84
CA GLY A 117 -21.17 28.42 -21.52
C GLY A 117 -21.52 27.13 -20.78
N SER A 118 -21.74 26.03 -21.50
CA SER A 118 -22.25 24.77 -20.91
C SER A 118 -21.54 23.53 -21.46
N TYR A 119 -21.45 22.49 -20.64
CA TYR A 119 -20.96 21.17 -21.06
C TYR A 119 -22.01 20.38 -21.84
N GLN A 120 -21.58 19.74 -22.93
CA GLN A 120 -22.43 18.94 -23.79
C GLN A 120 -21.80 17.57 -24.03
N LYS A 121 -22.59 16.51 -23.85
CA LYS A 121 -22.16 15.15 -24.21
C LYS A 121 -21.93 15.10 -25.72
N GLY A 122 -20.80 14.54 -26.14
CA GLY A 122 -20.45 14.40 -27.55
C GLY A 122 -19.37 13.34 -27.76
N THR A 123 -18.73 13.40 -28.91
CA THR A 123 -17.56 12.61 -29.26
C THR A 123 -16.48 13.55 -29.81
N THR A 124 -15.23 13.24 -29.53
CA THR A 124 -14.07 13.98 -30.04
C THR A 124 -12.91 13.01 -30.17
N ALA A 125 -12.05 13.21 -31.16
CA ALA A 125 -10.75 12.56 -31.16
C ALA A 125 -9.87 13.25 -30.11
N LEU A 126 -9.25 12.46 -29.26
CA LEU A 126 -8.22 12.91 -28.33
C LEU A 126 -6.87 12.56 -28.92
N ALA A 127 -5.86 13.38 -28.65
CA ALA A 127 -4.56 13.23 -29.28
C ALA A 127 -3.44 13.61 -28.34
N ARG A 128 -2.36 12.83 -28.39
CA ARG A 128 -1.13 13.06 -27.64
C ARG A 128 -1.37 13.37 -26.16
N LEU A 129 -1.99 12.44 -25.45
CA LEU A 129 -2.06 12.54 -23.99
C LEU A 129 -0.67 12.16 -23.45
N CYS A 130 0.14 13.17 -23.15
CA CYS A 130 1.52 13.01 -22.64
C CYS A 130 1.47 12.60 -21.17
N SER A 131 1.96 13.42 -20.25
CA SER A 131 1.89 13.11 -18.83
C SER A 131 0.50 13.24 -18.19
N ALA A 132 0.43 12.97 -16.89
CA ALA A 132 -0.80 12.99 -16.10
C ALA A 132 -0.57 13.27 -14.61
N ASP A 133 -1.68 13.54 -13.92
CA ASP A 133 -1.76 13.62 -12.48
C ASP A 133 -2.98 12.83 -11.97
N LEU A 134 -2.74 11.89 -11.05
CA LEU A 134 -3.78 11.36 -10.18
C LEU A 134 -3.55 11.89 -8.76
N PRO A 135 -4.03 13.09 -8.45
CA PRO A 135 -3.72 13.70 -7.17
C PRO A 135 -4.39 12.95 -6.02
N ALA A 136 -3.88 13.17 -4.81
CA ALA A 136 -4.58 12.74 -3.61
C ALA A 136 -6.00 13.33 -3.59
N VAL A 137 -6.96 12.60 -3.01
CA VAL A 137 -8.38 13.04 -2.94
C VAL A 137 -8.52 14.43 -2.31
N SER A 138 -7.61 14.80 -1.40
CA SER A 138 -7.61 16.11 -0.75
C SER A 138 -7.41 17.30 -1.71
N ALA A 139 -6.83 17.08 -2.90
CA ALA A 139 -6.73 18.11 -3.92
C ALA A 139 -8.11 18.61 -4.37
N PHE A 140 -9.10 17.72 -4.40
CA PHE A 140 -10.47 18.01 -4.85
C PHE A 140 -11.55 17.86 -3.77
N TYR A 141 -11.19 17.44 -2.55
CA TYR A 141 -12.09 17.33 -1.40
C TYR A 141 -11.46 17.88 -0.12
N ASP A 142 -12.14 18.79 0.55
CA ASP A 142 -11.75 19.23 1.89
C ASP A 142 -12.63 18.53 2.94
N ALA A 143 -12.04 17.56 3.64
CA ALA A 143 -12.74 16.78 4.66
C ALA A 143 -13.21 17.63 5.85
N SER A 144 -12.58 18.78 6.11
CA SER A 144 -12.92 19.63 7.25
C SER A 144 -14.23 20.42 7.03
N THR A 145 -14.51 20.82 5.79
CA THR A 145 -15.74 21.53 5.42
C THR A 145 -16.77 20.65 4.72
N GLY A 146 -16.35 19.49 4.19
CA GLY A 146 -17.18 18.64 3.33
C GLY A 146 -17.39 19.20 1.91
N LEU A 147 -16.66 20.26 1.53
CA LEU A 147 -16.70 20.81 0.17
C LEU A 147 -15.81 19.99 -0.76
N GLY A 148 -16.23 19.86 -2.02
CA GLY A 148 -15.46 19.13 -3.03
C GLY A 148 -16.05 17.78 -3.38
N THR A 149 -15.23 16.92 -3.97
CA THR A 149 -15.63 15.56 -4.32
C THR A 149 -14.64 14.49 -3.84
N PRO A 150 -15.12 13.43 -3.16
CA PRO A 150 -14.29 12.27 -2.85
C PRO A 150 -14.01 11.39 -4.09
N ALA A 151 -14.64 11.68 -5.23
CA ALA A 151 -14.32 11.01 -6.49
C ALA A 151 -12.89 11.36 -6.92
N ARG A 152 -12.15 10.35 -7.35
CA ARG A 152 -10.83 10.53 -7.96
C ARG A 152 -11.02 11.07 -9.37
N ILE A 153 -10.25 12.11 -9.70
CA ILE A 153 -10.21 12.71 -11.03
C ILE A 153 -8.77 12.58 -11.50
N PHE A 154 -8.59 11.86 -12.60
CA PHE A 154 -7.30 11.76 -13.28
C PHE A 154 -7.22 12.90 -14.30
N MET A 155 -6.18 13.70 -14.18
CA MET A 155 -5.96 14.93 -14.94
C MET A 155 -4.87 14.67 -15.97
N ASN A 156 -5.07 15.12 -17.21
CA ASN A 156 -4.05 15.13 -18.26
C ASN A 156 -4.40 16.23 -19.27
N GLY A 157 -3.63 16.33 -20.34
CA GLY A 157 -3.97 17.21 -21.46
C GLY A 157 -3.39 16.72 -22.78
N GLU A 158 -3.76 17.44 -23.83
CA GLU A 158 -3.26 17.16 -25.17
C GLU A 158 -2.02 18.00 -25.48
N GLU A 159 -0.93 17.33 -25.75
CA GLU A 159 0.37 17.86 -26.17
C GLU A 159 0.32 18.12 -27.69
N THR A 160 -0.63 18.98 -28.11
CA THR A 160 -0.96 19.23 -29.54
C THR A 160 -0.86 20.70 -29.92
N GLY A 161 0.32 21.27 -29.70
CA GLY A 161 0.59 22.67 -30.03
C GLY A 161 -0.39 23.62 -29.35
N ALA A 162 -0.65 24.77 -29.94
CA ALA A 162 -1.36 25.85 -29.24
C ALA A 162 -2.80 25.50 -28.80
N GLU A 163 -3.48 24.50 -29.38
CA GLU A 163 -4.90 24.25 -29.08
C GLU A 163 -5.15 23.02 -28.21
N GLY A 164 -4.10 22.46 -27.60
CA GLY A 164 -4.20 21.35 -26.68
C GLY A 164 -5.14 21.62 -25.51
N ARG A 165 -5.98 20.65 -25.17
CA ARG A 165 -7.03 20.77 -24.15
C ARG A 165 -6.59 20.10 -22.84
N ALA A 166 -6.85 20.75 -21.70
CA ALA A 166 -6.85 20.07 -20.40
C ALA A 166 -8.10 19.19 -20.25
N LEU A 167 -7.95 18.03 -19.63
CA LEU A 167 -9.01 17.04 -19.46
C LEU A 167 -9.08 16.54 -18.01
N ALA A 168 -10.29 16.20 -17.58
CA ALA A 168 -10.58 15.50 -16.33
C ALA A 168 -11.30 14.18 -16.60
N TRP A 169 -10.74 13.08 -16.13
CA TRP A 169 -11.29 11.73 -16.23
C TRP A 169 -11.81 11.30 -14.86
N VAL A 170 -13.12 11.19 -14.71
CA VAL A 170 -13.72 10.77 -13.44
C VAL A 170 -13.54 9.26 -13.27
N VAL A 171 -12.75 8.86 -12.27
CA VAL A 171 -12.29 7.47 -12.12
C VAL A 171 -13.31 6.59 -11.39
N ASN A 172 -14.02 7.16 -10.42
CA ASN A 172 -15.00 6.46 -9.60
C ASN A 172 -16.16 7.38 -9.20
N GLY A 173 -17.16 6.83 -8.51
CA GLY A 173 -18.35 7.57 -8.09
C GLY A 173 -19.42 7.66 -9.18
N PRO A 174 -20.44 8.52 -9.00
CA PRO A 174 -21.63 8.57 -9.86
C PRO A 174 -21.37 8.95 -11.32
N GLU A 175 -20.26 9.66 -11.58
CA GLU A 175 -19.85 10.10 -12.91
C GLU A 175 -18.66 9.31 -13.46
N SER A 176 -18.33 8.15 -12.86
CA SER A 176 -17.26 7.27 -13.31
C SER A 176 -17.30 7.04 -14.83
N GLY A 177 -16.15 7.21 -15.48
CA GLY A 177 -15.97 7.05 -16.93
C GLY A 177 -16.34 8.28 -17.76
N ARG A 178 -16.74 9.40 -17.15
CA ARG A 178 -16.89 10.68 -17.87
C ARG A 178 -15.55 11.37 -18.07
N ILE A 179 -15.39 11.95 -19.26
CA ILE A 179 -14.25 12.79 -19.65
C ILE A 179 -14.77 14.21 -19.83
N TYR A 180 -14.17 15.18 -19.17
CA TYR A 180 -14.54 16.59 -19.26
C TYR A 180 -13.40 17.43 -19.82
N GLU A 181 -13.70 18.32 -20.77
CA GLU A 181 -12.78 19.40 -21.16
C GLU A 181 -12.69 20.47 -20.05
N LEU A 182 -11.51 20.99 -19.76
CA LEU A 182 -11.28 21.97 -18.71
C LEU A 182 -10.77 23.30 -19.30
N PRO A 183 -11.60 24.06 -20.03
CA PRO A 183 -11.14 25.21 -20.80
C PRO A 183 -10.66 26.38 -19.93
N ARG A 184 -11.03 26.44 -18.64
CA ARG A 184 -10.52 27.45 -17.71
C ARG A 184 -9.07 27.23 -17.29
N LEU A 185 -8.51 26.03 -17.50
CA LEU A 185 -7.10 25.74 -17.28
C LEU A 185 -6.23 26.22 -18.45
N GLY A 186 -6.84 26.72 -19.53
CA GLY A 186 -6.15 27.23 -20.72
C GLY A 186 -6.03 26.19 -21.83
N LYS A 187 -5.53 26.65 -22.98
CA LYS A 187 -5.17 25.82 -24.14
C LYS A 187 -3.76 26.15 -24.58
N PHE A 188 -2.94 25.12 -24.70
CA PHE A 188 -1.52 25.15 -25.07
C PHE A 188 -1.05 23.69 -25.28
N SER A 189 0.21 23.45 -25.67
CA SER A 189 0.75 22.08 -25.74
C SER A 189 0.89 21.61 -24.31
N MET A 190 -0.12 20.90 -23.81
CA MET A 190 -0.23 20.64 -22.37
C MET A 190 0.49 19.36 -22.06
N GLU A 191 1.61 19.50 -21.36
CA GLU A 191 2.37 18.37 -20.87
C GLU A 191 1.64 17.77 -19.65
N ASN A 192 1.47 18.58 -18.61
CA ASN A 192 0.86 18.11 -17.37
C ASN A 192 -0.13 19.14 -16.78
N SER A 193 -0.98 18.68 -15.84
CA SER A 193 -1.96 19.49 -15.10
C SER A 193 -2.07 18.99 -13.65
N LEU A 194 -1.28 19.61 -12.78
CA LEU A 194 -0.89 19.05 -11.47
C LEU A 194 -1.59 19.73 -10.30
N ALA A 195 -2.50 19.02 -9.62
CA ALA A 195 -3.31 19.57 -8.55
C ALA A 195 -2.62 19.47 -7.17
N ASN A 196 -2.64 20.57 -6.41
CA ASN A 196 -2.05 20.61 -5.07
C ASN A 196 -2.99 19.97 -4.03
N PRO A 197 -2.52 18.94 -3.28
CA PRO A 197 -3.34 18.22 -2.31
C PRO A 197 -3.61 18.97 -0.99
N ALA A 198 -2.95 20.10 -0.75
CA ALA A 198 -2.95 20.84 0.51
C ALA A 198 -3.56 22.26 0.40
N SER A 199 -4.27 22.55 -0.69
CA SER A 199 -4.86 23.86 -0.97
C SER A 199 -6.17 24.17 -0.20
N GLY A 200 -6.61 23.27 0.70
CA GLY A 200 -7.78 23.46 1.55
C GLY A 200 -9.07 23.58 0.74
N VAL A 201 -9.86 24.65 0.96
CA VAL A 201 -11.11 24.90 0.21
C VAL A 201 -10.88 25.39 -1.24
N LYS A 202 -9.64 25.74 -1.60
CA LYS A 202 -9.27 26.11 -2.96
C LYS A 202 -8.87 24.88 -3.75
N THR A 203 -8.91 24.99 -5.08
CA THR A 203 -8.34 24.00 -5.99
C THR A 203 -7.25 24.71 -6.76
N VAL A 204 -6.00 24.31 -6.55
CA VAL A 204 -4.83 24.89 -7.21
C VAL A 204 -4.25 23.84 -8.14
N THR A 205 -4.15 24.15 -9.44
CA THR A 205 -3.49 23.27 -10.42
C THR A 205 -2.42 24.05 -11.16
N ILE A 206 -1.31 23.39 -11.53
CA ILE A 206 -0.26 23.97 -12.38
C ILE A 206 -0.24 23.22 -13.70
N GLY A 207 -0.47 23.95 -14.80
CA GLY A 207 -0.29 23.46 -16.15
C GLY A 207 1.10 23.79 -16.68
N THR A 208 1.77 22.81 -17.28
CA THR A 208 3.08 22.93 -17.94
C THR A 208 2.90 22.88 -19.45
N GLY A 209 3.51 23.83 -20.16
CA GLY A 209 3.30 23.99 -21.60
C GLY A 209 4.52 23.62 -22.42
N ASP A 210 4.65 22.39 -22.92
CA ASP A 210 5.78 21.99 -23.78
C ASP A 210 5.74 22.70 -25.13
N SER A 211 6.45 23.81 -25.19
CA SER A 211 6.81 24.41 -26.47
C SER A 211 8.08 25.22 -26.30
N SER A 212 8.71 25.59 -27.43
CA SER A 212 9.86 26.49 -27.41
C SER A 212 9.58 27.85 -26.75
N THR A 213 8.31 28.24 -26.64
CA THR A 213 7.85 29.45 -25.92
C THR A 213 6.98 29.09 -24.71
N GLY A 214 7.18 27.89 -24.16
CA GLY A 214 6.39 27.29 -23.10
C GLY A 214 6.34 28.12 -21.83
N GLN A 215 5.22 28.03 -21.12
CA GLN A 215 4.94 28.82 -19.93
C GLN A 215 4.27 27.94 -18.87
N LEU A 216 4.29 28.42 -17.63
CA LEU A 216 3.58 27.80 -16.52
C LEU A 216 2.33 28.59 -16.18
N TYR A 217 1.21 27.88 -16.03
CA TYR A 217 -0.07 28.47 -15.68
C TYR A 217 -0.60 27.90 -14.36
N VAL A 218 -0.99 28.76 -13.43
CA VAL A 218 -1.60 28.41 -12.15
C VAL A 218 -3.10 28.67 -12.23
N TYR A 219 -3.91 27.64 -12.11
CA TYR A 219 -5.36 27.76 -11.96
C TYR A 219 -5.75 27.79 -10.48
N VAL A 220 -6.68 28.67 -10.10
CA VAL A 220 -7.18 28.79 -8.73
C VAL A 220 -8.70 28.81 -8.71
N GLY A 221 -9.30 27.67 -8.39
CA GLY A 221 -10.73 27.45 -8.20
C GLY A 221 -11.16 27.41 -6.73
N THR A 222 -12.46 27.26 -6.51
CA THR A 222 -13.03 27.04 -5.16
C THR A 222 -13.93 25.81 -5.17
N LYS A 223 -13.68 24.88 -4.24
CA LYS A 223 -14.47 23.65 -4.09
C LYS A 223 -15.94 23.99 -3.78
N GLN A 224 -16.86 23.18 -4.30
CA GLN A 224 -18.31 23.39 -4.16
C GLN A 224 -18.99 22.16 -3.56
N ALA A 225 -20.16 22.36 -2.94
CA ALA A 225 -20.95 21.27 -2.36
C ALA A 225 -21.85 20.54 -3.39
N THR A 226 -22.10 21.16 -4.55
CA THR A 226 -23.10 20.71 -5.53
C THR A 226 -22.58 20.87 -6.95
N GLY A 227 -23.17 20.12 -7.88
CA GLY A 227 -22.82 20.14 -9.30
C GLY A 227 -22.25 18.79 -9.75
N SER A 228 -21.69 18.77 -10.96
CA SER A 228 -20.91 17.63 -11.47
C SER A 228 -19.64 17.41 -10.64
N GLU A 229 -18.91 16.32 -10.87
CA GLU A 229 -17.66 16.05 -10.15
C GLU A 229 -16.64 17.18 -10.35
N ILE A 230 -16.53 17.74 -11.57
CA ILE A 230 -15.64 18.87 -11.86
C ILE A 230 -16.12 20.19 -11.25
N ASP A 231 -17.43 20.40 -11.08
CA ASP A 231 -17.97 21.59 -10.39
C ASP A 231 -17.64 21.55 -8.89
N LYS A 232 -17.90 20.38 -8.27
CA LYS A 232 -17.57 20.11 -6.87
C LYS A 232 -16.07 20.27 -6.64
N ALA A 233 -15.24 19.69 -7.50
CA ALA A 233 -13.78 19.85 -7.48
C ALA A 233 -13.30 21.29 -7.68
N GLY A 234 -14.17 22.25 -8.01
CA GLY A 234 -13.80 23.65 -8.21
C GLY A 234 -13.07 23.90 -9.53
N LEU A 235 -13.13 22.98 -10.49
CA LEU A 235 -12.42 23.07 -11.77
C LEU A 235 -13.15 23.95 -12.80
N THR A 236 -14.37 24.41 -12.51
CA THR A 236 -15.20 25.18 -13.45
C THR A 236 -15.42 26.65 -13.08
N ASN A 237 -14.90 27.12 -11.94
CA ASN A 237 -15.25 28.44 -11.37
C ASN A 237 -14.06 29.36 -11.03
N GLY A 238 -12.84 28.93 -11.34
CA GLY A 238 -11.61 29.60 -10.96
C GLY A 238 -11.07 30.58 -11.98
N LYS A 239 -9.90 31.11 -11.64
CA LYS A 239 -9.10 32.03 -12.45
C LYS A 239 -7.79 31.37 -12.90
N LEU A 240 -7.33 31.68 -14.10
CA LEU A 240 -6.00 31.31 -14.58
C LEU A 240 -5.01 32.46 -14.38
N TYR A 241 -3.77 32.10 -14.02
CA TYR A 241 -2.65 33.02 -13.90
C TYR A 241 -1.41 32.48 -14.61
N GLY A 242 -0.62 33.33 -15.26
CA GLY A 242 0.72 32.98 -15.74
C GLY A 242 1.78 33.27 -14.68
N ILE A 243 2.83 32.44 -14.59
CA ILE A 243 3.97 32.71 -13.70
C ILE A 243 4.90 33.75 -14.33
N LYS A 244 5.19 34.81 -13.59
CA LYS A 244 6.07 35.90 -14.02
C LYS A 244 7.24 36.05 -13.06
N VAL A 245 8.45 35.91 -13.60
CA VAL A 245 9.73 36.10 -12.91
C VAL A 245 10.40 37.35 -13.49
N PRO A 246 10.29 38.53 -12.86
CA PRO A 246 10.75 39.78 -13.46
C PRO A 246 12.25 39.81 -13.85
N SER A 247 13.08 39.01 -13.17
CA SER A 247 14.51 38.89 -13.48
C SER A 247 14.81 37.90 -14.61
N VAL A 248 13.86 37.06 -15.02
CA VAL A 248 13.98 36.06 -16.09
C VAL A 248 12.65 36.03 -16.86
N LEU A 249 12.48 36.95 -17.80
CA LEU A 249 11.29 36.95 -18.67
C LEU A 249 11.36 35.84 -19.73
N VAL A 250 12.57 35.47 -20.14
CA VAL A 250 12.83 34.40 -21.09
C VAL A 250 14.00 33.58 -20.58
N GLU A 251 13.79 32.28 -20.42
CA GLU A 251 14.86 31.32 -20.18
C GLU A 251 15.69 31.15 -21.46
N THR A 252 17.01 31.12 -21.29
CA THR A 252 17.99 30.89 -22.35
C THR A 252 19.06 29.94 -21.84
N ASN A 253 19.91 29.42 -22.74
CA ASN A 253 21.07 28.63 -22.33
C ASN A 253 22.00 29.36 -21.33
N ALA A 254 21.98 30.70 -21.33
CA ALA A 254 22.79 31.53 -20.42
C ALA A 254 22.08 31.89 -19.11
N THR A 255 20.81 31.52 -18.94
CA THR A 255 20.06 31.79 -17.71
C THR A 255 20.76 31.16 -16.51
N SER A 256 20.81 31.93 -15.42
CA SER A 256 21.36 31.49 -14.14
C SER A 256 20.73 32.30 -13.03
N LEU A 257 20.19 31.63 -12.02
CA LEU A 257 19.67 32.29 -10.81
C LEU A 257 20.67 32.21 -9.66
N ALA A 258 20.62 33.19 -8.75
CA ALA A 258 21.34 33.11 -7.50
C ALA A 258 20.77 31.98 -6.63
N THR A 259 21.58 31.38 -5.75
CA THR A 259 21.16 30.30 -4.85
C THR A 259 19.96 30.66 -3.97
N ALA A 260 19.81 31.95 -3.63
CA ALA A 260 18.66 32.44 -2.87
C ALA A 260 17.33 32.40 -3.66
N GLY A 261 17.38 32.19 -4.98
CA GLY A 261 16.24 32.24 -5.88
C GLY A 261 15.91 33.66 -6.37
N ALA A 262 14.89 33.74 -7.22
CA ALA A 262 14.26 34.99 -7.67
C ALA A 262 12.79 35.02 -7.24
N ALA A 263 12.23 36.22 -7.06
CA ALA A 263 10.81 36.35 -6.79
C ALA A 263 9.99 36.06 -8.06
N PHE A 264 8.87 35.35 -7.90
CA PHE A 264 7.84 35.23 -8.92
C PHE A 264 6.51 35.80 -8.43
N SER A 265 5.70 36.28 -9.35
CA SER A 265 4.33 36.73 -9.14
C SER A 265 3.38 36.02 -10.09
N LEU A 266 2.09 35.99 -9.74
CA LEU A 266 1.03 35.47 -10.61
C LEU A 266 0.39 36.62 -11.41
N GLN A 267 0.41 36.50 -12.73
CA GLN A 267 -0.22 37.42 -13.66
C GLN A 267 -1.60 36.89 -14.05
N GLU A 268 -2.69 37.59 -13.69
CA GLU A 268 -4.04 37.16 -14.06
C GLU A 268 -4.22 37.17 -15.59
N MET A 269 -4.81 36.10 -16.14
CA MET A 269 -4.96 35.88 -17.58
C MET A 269 -6.43 35.92 -18.01
N GLY A 270 -6.70 36.58 -19.14
CA GLY A 270 -8.02 36.74 -19.69
C GLY A 270 -8.91 37.68 -18.86
N PRO A 271 -10.11 38.01 -19.36
CA PRO A 271 -11.02 38.92 -18.67
C PRO A 271 -11.48 38.36 -17.31
N ASN A 272 -11.01 38.98 -16.22
CA ASN A 272 -11.24 38.55 -14.83
C ASN A 272 -10.71 37.13 -14.50
N GLY A 273 -9.66 36.67 -15.18
CA GLY A 273 -9.09 35.34 -14.96
C GLY A 273 -9.77 34.22 -15.76
N ASP A 274 -10.78 34.53 -16.58
CA ASP A 274 -11.56 33.53 -17.32
C ASP A 274 -11.08 33.39 -18.77
N VAL A 275 -10.33 32.31 -19.02
CA VAL A 275 -9.80 31.98 -20.35
C VAL A 275 -10.67 30.96 -21.10
N SER A 276 -11.84 30.58 -20.58
CA SER A 276 -12.65 29.47 -21.14
C SER A 276 -13.15 29.69 -22.57
N LYS A 277 -13.05 30.92 -23.08
CA LYS A 277 -13.45 31.32 -24.44
C LYS A 277 -12.28 31.75 -25.32
N MET A 278 -11.05 31.67 -24.81
CA MET A 278 -9.86 32.00 -25.55
C MET A 278 -9.38 30.79 -26.34
N THR A 279 -8.88 31.02 -27.55
CA THR A 279 -8.04 30.03 -28.24
C THR A 279 -6.66 30.04 -27.59
N GLY A 280 -5.88 28.97 -27.73
CA GLY A 280 -4.54 28.99 -27.12
C GLY A 280 -3.61 30.00 -27.79
N ALA A 281 -3.78 30.27 -29.09
CA ALA A 281 -3.09 31.39 -29.73
C ALA A 281 -3.41 32.77 -29.10
N GLN A 282 -4.63 32.98 -28.62
CA GLN A 282 -5.00 34.21 -27.90
C GLN A 282 -4.37 34.25 -26.50
N LEU A 283 -4.36 33.11 -25.81
CA LEU A 283 -3.73 32.98 -24.49
C LEU A 283 -2.23 33.27 -24.57
N GLN A 284 -1.53 32.64 -25.52
CA GLN A 284 -0.09 32.89 -25.75
C GLN A 284 0.18 34.38 -26.03
N ALA A 285 -0.59 34.99 -26.93
CA ALA A 285 -0.40 36.39 -27.28
C ALA A 285 -0.61 37.34 -26.09
N GLU A 286 -1.57 37.04 -25.21
CA GLU A 286 -1.77 37.79 -23.96
C GLU A 286 -0.62 37.55 -22.98
N SER A 287 -0.19 36.30 -22.79
CA SER A 287 0.93 35.95 -21.91
C SER A 287 2.21 36.68 -22.30
N ASP A 288 2.53 36.73 -23.60
CA ASP A 288 3.68 37.45 -24.13
C ASP A 288 3.56 38.96 -23.87
N ALA A 289 2.37 39.53 -24.06
CA ALA A 289 2.11 40.96 -23.85
C ALA A 289 2.22 41.36 -22.36
N GLU A 290 1.78 40.48 -21.46
CA GLU A 290 1.84 40.70 -20.01
C GLU A 290 3.20 40.31 -19.42
N GLY A 291 4.11 39.74 -20.22
CA GLY A 291 5.45 39.35 -19.81
C GLY A 291 5.46 38.19 -18.82
N VAL A 292 4.56 37.22 -19.02
CA VAL A 292 4.64 35.89 -18.39
C VAL A 292 5.95 35.23 -18.81
N THR A 293 6.64 34.58 -17.87
CA THR A 293 7.98 34.04 -18.14
C THR A 293 7.89 32.87 -19.11
N THR A 294 8.63 32.97 -20.21
CA THR A 294 8.89 31.86 -21.14
C THR A 294 10.03 31.00 -20.63
N PHE A 295 9.81 29.69 -20.61
CA PHE A 295 10.78 28.66 -20.24
C PHE A 295 11.12 27.78 -21.45
N LEU A 296 12.26 27.09 -21.40
CA LEU A 296 12.75 26.27 -22.50
C LEU A 296 12.10 24.89 -22.48
N ARG A 297 10.84 24.82 -22.95
CA ARG A 297 10.03 23.60 -22.98
C ARG A 297 9.82 22.99 -21.59
N PRO A 298 8.95 23.59 -20.74
CA PRO A 298 8.53 22.96 -19.49
C PRO A 298 7.86 21.61 -19.77
N GLU A 299 8.42 20.56 -19.18
CA GLU A 299 7.82 19.23 -19.23
C GLU A 299 7.07 18.96 -17.91
N ASP A 300 7.32 17.82 -17.27
CA ASP A 300 6.65 17.46 -16.03
C ASP A 300 7.04 18.34 -14.84
N GLY A 301 6.10 18.36 -13.90
CA GLY A 301 6.33 18.84 -12.55
C GLY A 301 5.67 17.95 -11.52
N ALA A 302 5.99 18.20 -10.26
CA ALA A 302 5.41 17.47 -9.14
C ALA A 302 5.44 18.32 -7.86
N TRP A 303 4.36 18.22 -7.08
CA TRP A 303 4.27 18.82 -5.75
C TRP A 303 5.10 18.01 -4.76
N ASP A 304 5.82 18.69 -3.86
CA ASP A 304 6.62 18.05 -2.80
C ASP A 304 5.68 17.60 -1.66
N PRO A 305 5.50 16.30 -1.41
CA PRO A 305 4.62 15.81 -0.35
C PRO A 305 5.08 16.24 1.05
N SER A 306 6.39 16.48 1.23
CA SER A 306 6.99 16.93 2.50
C SER A 306 6.89 18.44 2.71
N ASN A 307 6.65 19.21 1.65
CA ASN A 307 6.47 20.65 1.70
C ASN A 307 5.35 21.10 0.73
N PRO A 308 4.11 21.29 1.21
CA PRO A 308 2.97 21.57 0.35
C PRO A 308 3.06 22.88 -0.45
N ASN A 309 3.97 23.78 -0.08
CA ASN A 309 4.21 25.04 -0.79
C ASN A 309 5.23 24.92 -1.92
N ARG A 310 5.86 23.75 -2.10
CA ARG A 310 6.91 23.54 -3.09
C ARG A 310 6.42 22.70 -4.26
N PHE A 311 6.69 23.20 -5.46
CA PHE A 311 6.46 22.52 -6.73
C PHE A 311 7.76 22.49 -7.51
N TYR A 312 8.16 21.31 -7.96
CA TYR A 312 9.27 21.16 -8.90
C TYR A 312 8.73 21.04 -10.32
N PHE A 313 9.49 21.52 -11.29
CA PHE A 313 9.27 21.23 -12.71
C PHE A 313 10.59 21.23 -13.45
N ASN A 314 10.67 20.49 -14.54
CA ASN A 314 11.85 20.46 -15.37
C ASN A 314 11.63 21.16 -16.72
N THR A 315 12.73 21.46 -17.39
CA THR A 315 12.72 22.01 -18.74
C THR A 315 13.64 21.19 -19.62
N THR A 316 13.11 20.60 -20.69
CA THR A 316 13.84 19.62 -21.52
C THR A 316 14.89 20.27 -22.42
N ASN A 317 14.56 21.42 -23.01
CA ASN A 317 15.38 22.12 -24.01
C ASN A 317 15.75 21.23 -25.22
N ALA A 318 17.00 20.76 -25.33
CA ALA A 318 17.49 19.95 -26.45
C ALA A 318 18.75 19.14 -26.07
N ILE A 319 19.03 18.06 -26.80
CA ILE A 319 20.10 17.08 -26.50
C ILE A 319 21.51 17.68 -26.33
N THR A 320 21.78 18.84 -26.94
CA THR A 320 23.09 19.54 -26.86
C THR A 320 23.05 20.81 -26.01
N SER A 321 21.94 21.07 -25.33
CA SER A 321 21.73 22.27 -24.52
C SER A 321 21.34 21.91 -23.08
N PRO A 322 21.47 22.84 -22.12
CA PRO A 322 21.19 22.53 -20.72
C PRO A 322 19.71 22.20 -20.50
N SER A 323 19.44 21.06 -19.87
CA SER A 323 18.14 20.70 -19.30
C SER A 323 18.19 20.92 -17.78
N ARG A 324 17.13 21.51 -17.23
CA ARG A 324 17.14 22.05 -15.86
C ARG A 324 16.01 21.48 -15.01
N LEU A 325 16.23 21.54 -13.70
CA LEU A 325 15.20 21.35 -12.69
C LEU A 325 15.03 22.65 -11.91
N TRP A 326 13.78 23.06 -11.75
CA TRP A 326 13.38 24.27 -11.07
C TRP A 326 12.54 23.93 -9.83
N ALA A 327 12.60 24.77 -8.81
CA ALA A 327 11.75 24.69 -7.63
C ALA A 327 11.01 26.01 -7.42
N LEU A 328 9.69 25.98 -7.54
CA LEU A 328 8.78 27.03 -7.11
C LEU A 328 8.42 26.81 -5.65
N GLU A 329 8.61 27.84 -4.83
CA GLU A 329 8.26 27.83 -3.41
C GLU A 329 7.27 28.98 -3.19
N PHE A 330 5.99 28.64 -3.14
CA PHE A 330 4.90 29.57 -2.86
C PHE A 330 5.03 30.11 -1.44
N THR A 331 4.68 31.39 -1.26
CA THR A 331 4.62 31.97 0.10
C THR A 331 3.56 31.27 0.94
N ASP A 332 2.42 30.94 0.32
CA ASP A 332 1.30 30.20 0.89
C ASP A 332 0.47 29.62 -0.26
N VAL A 333 0.46 28.30 -0.45
CA VAL A 333 -0.26 27.65 -1.55
C VAL A 333 -1.78 27.72 -1.40
N THR A 334 -2.29 27.99 -0.20
CA THR A 334 -3.73 28.26 0.01
C THR A 334 -4.13 29.65 -0.49
N ARG A 335 -3.13 30.51 -0.73
CA ARG A 335 -3.22 31.88 -1.24
C ARG A 335 -2.16 32.13 -2.32
N PRO A 336 -2.20 31.37 -3.42
CA PRO A 336 -1.13 31.36 -4.41
C PRO A 336 -0.91 32.73 -5.09
N GLU A 337 -1.89 33.63 -5.02
CA GLU A 337 -1.79 35.02 -5.50
C GLU A 337 -0.67 35.84 -4.82
N LEU A 338 -0.19 35.39 -3.66
CA LEU A 338 0.94 35.99 -2.96
C LEU A 338 2.29 35.77 -3.68
N GLY A 339 2.33 34.91 -4.70
CA GLY A 339 3.55 34.55 -5.39
C GLY A 339 4.53 33.80 -4.48
N GLY A 340 5.82 33.90 -4.78
CA GLY A 340 6.84 33.19 -4.03
C GLY A 340 8.23 33.36 -4.61
N THR A 341 9.06 32.32 -4.44
CA THR A 341 10.42 32.29 -4.98
C THR A 341 10.62 31.11 -5.93
N ILE A 342 11.37 31.32 -7.01
CA ILE A 342 11.82 30.28 -7.94
C ILE A 342 13.33 30.08 -7.79
N LYS A 343 13.77 28.82 -7.77
CA LYS A 343 15.19 28.43 -7.71
C LYS A 343 15.54 27.49 -8.86
N GLU A 344 16.72 27.68 -9.44
CA GLU A 344 17.36 26.71 -10.34
C GLU A 344 18.10 25.70 -9.45
N VAL A 345 17.63 24.45 -9.39
CA VAL A 345 18.22 23.41 -8.52
C VAL A 345 19.10 22.42 -9.28
N LEU A 346 18.88 22.26 -10.59
CA LEU A 346 19.84 21.63 -11.51
C LEU A 346 20.03 22.53 -12.72
N ARG A 347 21.29 22.71 -13.13
CA ARG A 347 21.67 23.68 -14.17
C ARG A 347 21.72 23.08 -15.58
N GLY A 348 21.81 21.76 -15.70
CA GLY A 348 22.09 21.07 -16.96
C GLY A 348 23.59 20.91 -17.23
N THR A 349 24.40 20.97 -16.17
CA THR A 349 25.85 20.72 -16.23
C THR A 349 26.26 19.44 -15.48
N GLU A 350 25.30 18.80 -14.83
CA GLU A 350 25.50 17.63 -13.96
C GLU A 350 25.53 16.30 -14.75
N GLY A 351 25.11 16.32 -16.02
CA GLY A 351 25.25 15.20 -16.97
C GLY A 351 23.92 14.68 -17.55
N GLN A 352 22.79 15.14 -17.00
CA GLN A 352 21.46 14.95 -17.54
C GLN A 352 21.26 15.76 -18.83
N VAL A 353 20.44 15.22 -19.73
CA VAL A 353 20.01 15.88 -20.97
C VAL A 353 18.52 15.61 -21.15
N MET A 354 17.79 16.60 -21.67
CA MET A 354 16.37 16.46 -22.00
C MET A 354 15.55 15.74 -20.91
N LEU A 355 15.61 16.27 -19.67
CA LEU A 355 14.69 15.83 -18.62
C LEU A 355 13.26 16.04 -19.10
N ASP A 356 12.41 15.08 -18.80
CA ASP A 356 11.05 14.99 -19.30
C ASP A 356 10.08 14.69 -18.15
N ASN A 357 9.92 13.42 -17.78
CA ASN A 357 9.00 13.01 -16.73
C ASN A 357 9.62 13.11 -15.32
N MET A 358 8.79 13.30 -14.29
CA MET A 358 9.28 13.33 -12.91
C MET A 358 8.25 13.03 -11.83
N THR A 359 8.74 12.62 -10.65
CA THR A 359 7.94 12.52 -9.42
C THR A 359 8.74 12.93 -8.19
N VAL A 360 8.06 13.22 -7.08
CA VAL A 360 8.69 13.54 -5.79
C VAL A 360 8.26 12.50 -4.77
N THR A 361 9.24 11.88 -4.13
CA THR A 361 9.01 10.86 -3.11
C THR A 361 8.46 11.48 -1.83
N ALA A 362 7.87 10.64 -0.98
CA ALA A 362 7.41 11.08 0.35
C ALA A 362 8.53 11.69 1.21
N ASP A 363 9.80 11.25 1.03
CA ASP A 363 10.99 11.81 1.69
C ASP A 363 11.61 13.02 0.96
N GLY A 364 10.93 13.57 -0.05
CA GLY A 364 11.29 14.82 -0.72
C GLY A 364 12.38 14.70 -1.79
N LYS A 365 12.79 13.49 -2.17
CA LYS A 365 13.72 13.26 -3.29
C LYS A 365 12.97 13.35 -4.60
N VAL A 366 13.65 13.80 -5.65
CA VAL A 366 13.05 13.96 -6.98
C VAL A 366 13.57 12.87 -7.89
N ILE A 367 12.68 12.08 -8.48
CA ILE A 367 13.04 11.12 -9.53
C ILE A 367 12.76 11.77 -10.88
N LEU A 368 13.73 11.69 -11.79
CA LEU A 368 13.74 12.38 -13.07
C LEU A 368 14.02 11.38 -14.18
N GLN A 369 13.32 11.48 -15.30
CA GLN A 369 13.51 10.66 -16.49
C GLN A 369 14.00 11.52 -17.66
N GLU A 370 14.82 10.95 -18.55
CA GLU A 370 15.22 11.61 -19.80
C GLU A 370 14.37 11.12 -20.99
N ASP A 371 13.99 12.06 -21.85
CA ASP A 371 13.61 11.81 -23.25
C ASP A 371 14.71 12.36 -24.17
N PRO A 372 15.69 11.57 -24.59
CA PRO A 372 16.70 12.03 -25.53
C PRO A 372 16.15 12.16 -26.96
N GLY A 373 14.92 11.71 -27.25
CA GLY A 373 14.37 11.49 -28.57
C GLY A 373 15.26 10.59 -29.43
N ASN A 374 15.16 10.75 -30.76
CA ASN A 374 15.92 9.97 -31.73
C ASN A 374 17.41 10.36 -31.83
N ASN A 375 18.15 10.21 -30.73
CA ASN A 375 19.56 10.50 -30.59
C ASN A 375 20.33 9.29 -30.07
N ALA A 376 21.64 9.22 -30.35
CA ALA A 376 22.49 8.13 -29.86
C ALA A 376 22.85 8.31 -28.36
N ARG A 377 21.83 8.35 -27.51
CA ARG A 377 21.90 8.56 -26.05
C ARG A 377 20.88 7.62 -25.41
N ILE A 378 21.36 6.63 -24.66
CA ILE A 378 20.47 5.73 -23.91
C ILE A 378 19.74 6.54 -22.83
N SER A 379 18.41 6.59 -22.84
CA SER A 379 17.64 7.33 -21.83
C SER A 379 17.92 6.80 -20.40
N LYS A 380 18.02 7.72 -19.43
CA LYS A 380 18.35 7.43 -18.02
C LYS A 380 17.27 7.89 -17.04
N VAL A 381 17.31 7.29 -15.86
CA VAL A 381 16.55 7.72 -14.68
C VAL A 381 17.52 8.18 -13.60
N PHE A 382 17.28 9.37 -13.06
CA PHE A 382 18.08 9.99 -12.02
C PHE A 382 17.27 10.18 -10.73
N GLN A 383 17.98 10.17 -9.61
CA GLN A 383 17.50 10.63 -8.31
C GLN A 383 18.26 11.88 -7.92
N TYR A 384 17.54 12.98 -7.71
CA TYR A 384 18.05 14.22 -7.13
C TYR A 384 17.67 14.29 -5.64
N ASP A 385 18.66 14.59 -4.79
CA ASP A 385 18.48 14.80 -3.36
C ASP A 385 18.62 16.30 -3.03
N PRO A 386 17.51 17.02 -2.77
CA PRO A 386 17.55 18.44 -2.46
C PRO A 386 18.33 18.80 -1.18
N ALA A 387 18.52 17.85 -0.25
CA ALA A 387 19.19 18.12 1.02
C ALA A 387 20.70 18.36 0.84
N ASN A 388 21.31 17.71 -0.15
CA ASN A 388 22.74 17.83 -0.44
C ASN A 388 23.07 18.26 -1.88
N GLY A 389 22.07 18.37 -2.74
CA GLY A 389 22.20 18.78 -4.15
C GLY A 389 22.81 17.72 -5.06
N SER A 390 22.84 16.45 -4.65
CA SER A 390 23.41 15.37 -5.46
C SER A 390 22.41 14.86 -6.52
N LEU A 391 22.92 14.56 -7.71
CA LEU A 391 22.19 13.91 -8.80
C LEU A 391 22.85 12.55 -9.08
N THR A 392 22.11 11.47 -8.89
CA THR A 392 22.61 10.10 -9.04
C THR A 392 21.85 9.38 -10.13
N GLU A 393 22.54 8.79 -11.11
CA GLU A 393 21.92 7.86 -12.06
C GLU A 393 21.55 6.56 -11.33
N ILE A 394 20.27 6.18 -11.36
CA ILE A 394 19.76 5.00 -10.67
C ILE A 394 19.37 3.89 -11.64
N ALA A 395 19.01 4.22 -12.88
CA ALA A 395 18.69 3.26 -13.94
C ALA A 395 18.90 3.86 -15.34
N GLN A 396 18.83 3.00 -16.35
CA GLN A 396 18.87 3.36 -17.77
C GLN A 396 18.15 2.31 -18.62
N HIS A 397 17.80 2.65 -19.86
CA HIS A 397 17.34 1.64 -20.82
C HIS A 397 18.38 0.55 -21.06
N ASP A 398 17.92 -0.69 -21.27
CA ASP A 398 18.78 -1.86 -21.49
C ASP A 398 19.65 -1.66 -22.75
N PRO A 399 20.98 -1.50 -22.61
CA PRO A 399 21.86 -1.31 -23.76
C PRO A 399 21.87 -2.50 -24.73
N ALA A 400 21.44 -3.69 -24.30
CA ALA A 400 21.28 -4.83 -25.20
C ALA A 400 20.12 -4.66 -26.20
N ARG A 401 19.12 -3.83 -25.86
CA ARG A 401 17.99 -3.47 -26.72
C ARG A 401 18.25 -2.17 -27.48
N PHE A 402 18.57 -1.11 -26.74
CA PHE A 402 18.59 0.28 -27.20
C PHE A 402 20.00 0.84 -27.42
N GLY A 403 21.03 -0.01 -27.29
CA GLY A 403 22.42 0.40 -27.47
C GLY A 403 22.76 0.78 -28.92
N THR A 404 24.05 0.95 -29.20
CA THR A 404 24.53 1.33 -30.54
C THR A 404 25.37 0.20 -31.16
N PRO A 405 24.89 -0.49 -32.22
CA PRO A 405 23.58 -0.36 -32.85
C PRO A 405 22.46 -1.02 -32.02
N PRO A 406 21.20 -0.56 -32.16
CA PRO A 406 20.07 -1.15 -31.45
C PRO A 406 19.69 -2.52 -32.03
N THR A 407 19.05 -3.35 -31.21
CA THR A 407 18.62 -4.70 -31.60
C THR A 407 17.16 -4.67 -32.04
N ALA A 408 16.89 -5.00 -33.31
CA ALA A 408 15.51 -5.05 -33.83
C ALA A 408 14.57 -5.94 -32.96
N PRO A 409 13.30 -5.55 -32.76
CA PRO A 409 12.60 -4.41 -33.38
C PRO A 409 12.93 -3.06 -32.75
N PHE A 410 13.68 -3.02 -31.64
CA PHE A 410 14.08 -1.79 -30.98
C PHE A 410 14.97 -0.93 -31.88
N ASN A 411 14.85 0.38 -31.71
CA ASN A 411 15.70 1.39 -32.32
C ASN A 411 16.32 2.24 -31.19
N GLN A 412 16.90 3.40 -31.54
CA GLN A 412 17.51 4.33 -30.59
C GLN A 412 16.54 5.45 -30.14
N ASP A 413 15.26 5.29 -30.47
CA ASP A 413 14.22 6.28 -30.21
C ASP A 413 13.37 5.73 -29.09
N GLU A 414 13.91 5.85 -27.88
CA GLU A 414 13.31 5.36 -26.65
C GLU A 414 13.36 6.40 -25.54
N GLU A 415 12.33 6.37 -24.72
CA GLU A 415 12.24 7.21 -23.54
C GLU A 415 11.55 6.45 -22.41
N SER A 416 11.90 6.83 -21.18
CA SER A 416 11.23 6.32 -20.00
C SER A 416 10.24 7.39 -19.60
N SER A 417 8.98 7.04 -19.51
CA SER A 417 7.90 7.98 -19.28
C SER A 417 7.07 7.59 -18.06
N GLY A 418 6.13 8.45 -17.70
CA GLY A 418 5.08 8.26 -16.72
C GLY A 418 5.55 7.70 -15.38
N ILE A 419 6.32 8.44 -14.58
CA ILE A 419 6.78 7.95 -13.26
C ILE A 419 5.91 8.44 -12.09
N VAL A 420 5.50 7.51 -11.22
CA VAL A 420 4.77 7.84 -9.98
C VAL A 420 5.30 7.04 -8.78
N ASP A 421 5.47 7.71 -7.63
CA ASP A 421 5.75 7.04 -6.35
C ASP A 421 4.51 6.25 -5.88
N VAL A 422 4.69 4.94 -5.76
CA VAL A 422 3.67 3.96 -5.34
C VAL A 422 4.18 3.13 -4.17
N SER A 423 5.10 3.67 -3.37
CA SER A 423 5.71 2.98 -2.23
C SER A 423 4.67 2.46 -1.24
N THR A 424 3.61 3.23 -0.99
CA THR A 424 2.49 2.82 -0.13
C THR A 424 1.58 1.75 -0.74
N ILE A 425 1.76 1.40 -2.02
CA ILE A 425 0.97 0.40 -2.74
C ILE A 425 1.79 -0.87 -2.96
N PHE A 426 3.02 -0.77 -3.48
CA PHE A 426 3.85 -1.91 -3.90
C PHE A 426 5.23 -1.99 -3.21
N GLY A 427 5.60 -1.02 -2.38
CA GLY A 427 6.89 -1.00 -1.67
C GLY A 427 6.94 -2.01 -0.53
N GLY A 428 6.08 -1.81 0.47
CA GLY A 428 6.19 -2.49 1.75
C GLY A 428 7.44 -2.04 2.54
N PRO A 429 7.70 -2.62 3.71
CA PRO A 429 8.77 -2.17 4.61
C PRO A 429 10.16 -2.20 3.97
N GLY A 430 10.90 -1.09 4.08
CA GLY A 430 12.27 -0.96 3.60
C GLY A 430 12.40 -0.88 2.08
N ARG A 431 11.34 -0.56 1.36
CA ARG A 431 11.36 -0.51 -0.10
C ARG A 431 10.54 0.65 -0.64
N GLN A 432 11.18 1.49 -1.44
CA GLN A 432 10.49 2.43 -2.30
C GLN A 432 10.09 1.76 -3.61
N ALA A 433 8.94 2.12 -4.16
CA ALA A 433 8.42 1.55 -5.38
C ALA A 433 7.86 2.64 -6.29
N PHE A 434 8.13 2.52 -7.59
CA PHE A 434 7.70 3.45 -8.63
C PHE A 434 7.07 2.66 -9.77
N LEU A 435 5.89 3.08 -10.21
CA LEU A 435 5.41 2.71 -11.55
C LEU A 435 6.04 3.67 -12.53
N LEU A 436 6.48 3.12 -13.65
CA LEU A 436 7.02 3.85 -14.79
C LEU A 436 6.80 3.02 -16.05
N ASP A 437 6.87 3.67 -17.20
CA ASP A 437 6.80 2.98 -18.47
C ASP A 437 7.92 3.41 -19.43
N THR A 438 7.88 2.79 -20.60
CA THR A 438 8.77 3.08 -21.73
C THR A 438 7.90 3.30 -22.95
N GLN A 439 8.18 4.38 -23.67
CA GLN A 439 7.82 4.52 -25.08
C GLN A 439 8.98 3.99 -25.92
N ALA A 440 8.70 3.03 -26.79
CA ALA A 440 9.69 2.47 -27.69
C ALA A 440 9.20 2.68 -29.12
N HIS A 441 9.73 3.71 -29.80
CA HIS A 441 9.20 4.24 -31.05
C HIS A 441 9.53 3.39 -32.28
N TYR A 442 9.27 2.08 -32.21
CA TYR A 442 9.19 1.20 -33.37
C TYR A 442 7.73 0.97 -33.75
N THR A 443 7.44 1.08 -35.05
CA THR A 443 6.06 1.02 -35.55
C THR A 443 5.45 -0.38 -35.45
N LEU A 444 4.24 -0.46 -34.92
CA LEU A 444 3.36 -1.61 -34.97
C LEU A 444 2.08 -1.30 -35.77
N GLY A 445 1.50 -2.32 -36.40
CA GLY A 445 0.30 -2.14 -37.21
C GLY A 445 -0.99 -2.14 -36.38
N GLY A 446 -2.01 -1.43 -36.87
CA GLY A 446 -3.39 -1.54 -36.37
C GLY A 446 -3.58 -0.90 -34.99
N GLU A 447 -4.17 -1.64 -34.06
CA GLU A 447 -4.54 -1.13 -32.73
C GLU A 447 -3.34 -0.81 -31.83
N LEU A 448 -2.17 -1.42 -32.07
CA LEU A 448 -1.02 -1.33 -31.17
C LEU A 448 -0.18 -0.06 -31.38
N VAL A 449 -0.19 0.50 -32.59
CA VAL A 449 0.50 1.75 -32.97
C VAL A 449 2.04 1.67 -32.88
N GLU A 450 2.64 1.52 -31.70
CA GLU A 450 4.09 1.45 -31.48
C GLU A 450 4.46 0.52 -30.32
N GLY A 451 5.75 0.40 -29.99
CA GLY A 451 6.23 -0.36 -28.85
C GLY A 451 6.04 0.35 -27.50
N GLY A 452 6.31 -0.39 -26.43
CA GLY A 452 6.29 0.14 -25.06
C GLY A 452 6.16 -0.93 -23.99
N GLN A 453 6.34 -0.53 -22.74
CA GLN A 453 6.25 -1.44 -21.59
C GLN A 453 5.91 -0.68 -20.30
N LEU A 454 4.99 -1.22 -19.49
CA LEU A 454 4.74 -0.80 -18.12
C LEU A 454 5.56 -1.66 -17.14
N MET A 455 6.22 -1.02 -16.18
CA MET A 455 7.12 -1.65 -15.21
C MET A 455 6.88 -1.16 -13.78
N LEU A 456 7.34 -1.97 -12.83
CA LEU A 456 7.58 -1.57 -11.45
C LEU A 456 9.09 -1.47 -11.22
N MET A 457 9.59 -0.29 -10.88
CA MET A 457 10.91 -0.08 -10.31
C MET A 457 10.82 -0.13 -8.79
N THR A 458 11.76 -0.79 -8.13
CA THR A 458 11.87 -0.80 -6.68
C THR A 458 13.28 -0.43 -6.26
N GLN A 459 13.39 0.26 -5.13
CA GLN A 459 14.66 0.62 -4.51
C GLN A 459 14.68 0.06 -3.08
N ASP A 460 15.64 -0.82 -2.79
CA ASP A 460 15.91 -1.29 -1.44
C ASP A 460 16.45 -0.12 -0.61
N ARG A 461 15.74 0.13 0.49
CA ARG A 461 15.90 1.23 1.43
C ARG A 461 16.14 0.71 2.84
N SER A 462 16.29 -0.61 3.01
CA SER A 462 16.56 -1.24 4.30
C SER A 462 17.76 -0.58 4.98
N ILE A 463 17.59 -0.24 6.25
CA ILE A 463 18.64 0.30 7.10
C ILE A 463 19.24 -0.86 7.87
N ARG A 464 20.55 -1.08 7.74
CA ARG A 464 21.26 -2.12 8.47
C ARG A 464 22.42 -1.50 9.24
N GLY A 465 22.44 -1.73 10.53
CA GLY A 465 23.62 -1.47 11.34
C GLY A 465 24.74 -2.46 11.03
N THR A 466 25.81 -2.29 11.77
CA THR A 466 27.07 -3.01 11.67
C THR A 466 27.12 -4.11 12.73
N ASP A 467 28.30 -4.67 12.98
CA ASP A 467 28.52 -5.59 14.11
C ASP A 467 28.89 -4.82 15.41
N GLY A 468 28.81 -3.50 15.42
CA GLY A 468 29.09 -2.65 16.58
C GLY A 468 27.87 -1.81 16.96
N ASN A 469 27.95 -1.15 18.11
CA ASN A 469 26.84 -0.36 18.67
C ASN A 469 26.45 0.81 17.75
N ASP A 470 25.27 0.73 17.15
CA ASP A 470 24.75 1.67 16.19
C ASP A 470 23.60 2.53 16.75
N THR A 471 23.36 3.66 16.08
CA THR A 471 22.17 4.49 16.33
C THR A 471 21.48 4.73 15.00
N LEU A 472 20.31 4.12 14.85
CA LEU A 472 19.57 4.04 13.60
C LEU A 472 18.27 4.82 13.73
N THR A 473 17.85 5.48 12.66
CA THR A 473 16.59 6.24 12.60
C THR A 473 15.95 6.01 11.25
N GLY A 474 14.66 5.67 11.26
CA GLY A 474 13.88 5.52 10.06
C GLY A 474 13.51 6.85 9.39
N SER A 475 12.52 6.77 8.52
CA SER A 475 11.96 7.82 7.70
C SER A 475 10.43 7.87 7.91
N ALA A 476 9.71 8.65 7.11
CA ALA A 476 8.26 8.76 7.25
C ALA A 476 7.48 7.71 6.41
N ILE A 477 8.17 6.71 5.85
CA ILE A 477 7.59 5.61 5.09
C ILE A 477 7.85 4.29 5.81
N ASP A 478 7.17 3.22 5.41
CA ASP A 478 7.39 1.88 5.96
C ASP A 478 8.86 1.46 5.81
N ASP A 479 9.58 1.35 6.92
CA ASP A 479 11.00 1.03 6.99
C ASP A 479 11.27 -0.41 7.40
N LEU A 480 12.41 -0.95 6.96
CA LEU A 480 13.00 -2.16 7.50
C LEU A 480 14.33 -1.77 8.13
N ILE A 481 14.41 -1.80 9.46
CA ILE A 481 15.60 -1.46 10.22
C ILE A 481 16.09 -2.69 10.94
N ASP A 482 17.37 -3.03 10.73
CA ASP A 482 18.06 -4.11 11.42
C ASP A 482 19.27 -3.55 12.15
N GLY A 483 19.28 -3.64 13.48
CA GLY A 483 20.40 -3.21 14.34
C GLY A 483 21.71 -3.91 13.97
N GLY A 484 21.65 -5.20 13.65
CA GLY A 484 22.84 -6.00 13.39
C GLY A 484 23.36 -6.70 14.66
N ALA A 485 24.59 -6.44 15.05
CA ALA A 485 25.13 -6.92 16.32
C ALA A 485 25.78 -5.75 17.07
N GLY A 486 25.92 -5.86 18.39
CA GLY A 486 26.29 -4.74 19.25
C GLY A 486 25.09 -4.27 20.06
N ASP A 487 25.28 -3.29 20.95
CA ASP A 487 24.17 -2.69 21.68
C ASP A 487 23.61 -1.51 20.87
N ASP A 488 22.48 -1.72 20.20
CA ASP A 488 21.93 -0.80 19.21
C ASP A 488 20.79 0.07 19.78
N VAL A 489 20.65 1.27 19.21
CA VAL A 489 19.52 2.17 19.48
C VAL A 489 18.77 2.44 18.19
N VAL A 490 17.52 2.00 18.11
CA VAL A 490 16.64 2.23 16.96
C VAL A 490 15.57 3.25 17.35
N PHE A 491 15.46 4.33 16.58
CA PHE A 491 14.40 5.33 16.73
C PHE A 491 13.25 5.02 15.78
N ASN A 492 12.08 4.76 16.35
CA ASN A 492 10.86 4.57 15.58
C ASN A 492 10.38 5.89 14.97
N THR A 493 9.85 5.81 13.76
CA THR A 493 9.36 6.93 12.97
C THR A 493 7.97 6.61 12.40
N PRO A 494 7.25 7.58 11.80
CA PRO A 494 5.93 7.27 11.23
C PRO A 494 6.03 6.29 10.07
N GLY A 495 5.20 5.24 10.07
CA GLY A 495 5.25 4.16 9.08
C GLY A 495 4.67 2.87 9.66
N ASN A 496 4.46 1.84 8.84
CA ASN A 496 4.24 0.48 9.35
C ASN A 496 5.55 -0.30 9.23
N ASP A 497 6.38 -0.19 10.26
CA ASP A 497 7.78 -0.57 10.15
C ASP A 497 8.02 -2.04 10.54
N ILE A 498 9.15 -2.58 10.08
CA ILE A 498 9.76 -3.78 10.64
C ILE A 498 11.06 -3.37 11.31
N LEU A 499 11.11 -3.51 12.63
CA LEU A 499 12.23 -3.08 13.46
C LEU A 499 12.84 -4.30 14.15
N LEU A 500 14.12 -4.53 13.89
CA LEU A 500 14.88 -5.66 14.42
C LEU A 500 16.03 -5.09 15.24
N GLY A 501 16.14 -5.49 16.51
CA GLY A 501 17.24 -5.05 17.36
C GLY A 501 18.58 -5.66 16.99
N GLY A 502 18.60 -6.72 16.16
CA GLY A 502 19.83 -7.41 15.77
C GLY A 502 19.95 -8.80 16.40
N ARG A 503 19.47 -9.82 15.70
CA ARG A 503 19.44 -11.21 16.22
C ARG A 503 20.05 -12.19 15.24
N THR A 504 20.99 -12.99 15.73
CA THR A 504 21.51 -14.15 15.00
C THR A 504 20.70 -15.41 15.34
N PRO A 505 20.77 -16.48 14.54
CA PRO A 505 20.18 -17.78 14.89
C PRO A 505 20.67 -18.37 16.23
N THR A 506 21.72 -17.82 16.84
CA THR A 506 22.24 -18.22 18.16
C THR A 506 21.74 -17.33 19.32
N GLY A 507 20.88 -16.35 19.06
CA GLY A 507 20.32 -15.43 20.05
C GLY A 507 20.65 -13.95 19.76
N PRO A 508 20.12 -13.03 20.58
CA PRO A 508 20.43 -11.60 20.50
C PRO A 508 21.94 -11.38 20.68
N THR A 509 22.49 -10.44 19.92
CA THR A 509 23.92 -10.10 19.97
C THR A 509 24.10 -8.69 20.51
N GLY A 510 23.70 -8.43 21.75
CA GLY A 510 23.75 -7.09 22.33
C GLY A 510 22.67 -6.87 23.36
N THR A 511 22.54 -5.64 23.83
CA THR A 511 21.35 -5.16 24.54
C THR A 511 20.75 -3.96 23.83
N ASP A 512 19.69 -4.22 23.07
CA ASP A 512 19.15 -3.30 22.07
C ASP A 512 17.99 -2.49 22.62
N THR A 513 17.87 -1.25 22.17
CA THR A 513 16.89 -0.29 22.64
C THR A 513 16.06 0.27 21.49
N LEU A 514 14.75 0.03 21.53
CA LEU A 514 13.78 0.66 20.64
C LEU A 514 13.18 1.90 21.30
N VAL A 515 13.24 3.04 20.61
CA VAL A 515 12.77 4.34 21.11
C VAL A 515 11.55 4.81 20.34
N PHE A 516 10.47 5.07 21.07
CA PHE A 516 9.23 5.67 20.56
C PHE A 516 9.14 7.14 20.97
N ASN A 517 8.54 7.96 20.10
CA ASN A 517 8.20 9.35 20.45
C ASN A 517 6.87 9.41 21.23
N SER A 518 6.00 8.42 21.05
CA SER A 518 4.73 8.27 21.73
C SER A 518 4.85 7.69 23.13
N ARG A 519 3.72 7.73 23.84
CA ARG A 519 3.56 7.16 25.18
C ARG A 519 3.09 5.71 25.06
N LEU A 520 3.59 4.83 25.92
CA LEU A 520 3.09 3.47 26.04
C LEU A 520 1.58 3.45 26.31
N ALA A 521 1.08 4.41 27.11
CA ALA A 521 -0.34 4.57 27.41
C ALA A 521 -1.22 4.85 26.17
N ASP A 522 -0.64 5.34 25.06
CA ASP A 522 -1.32 5.63 23.80
C ASP A 522 -1.17 4.50 22.77
N THR A 523 -0.57 3.37 23.15
CA THR A 523 -0.35 2.21 22.28
C THR A 523 -1.20 1.01 22.67
N THR A 524 -1.27 0.05 21.75
CA THR A 524 -1.69 -1.32 22.03
C THR A 524 -0.57 -2.27 21.59
N VAL A 525 -0.25 -3.24 22.43
CA VAL A 525 0.77 -4.26 22.16
C VAL A 525 0.07 -5.60 21.98
N THR A 526 0.24 -6.20 20.80
CA THR A 526 -0.31 -7.51 20.43
C THR A 526 0.77 -8.33 19.72
N ARG A 527 0.38 -9.31 18.91
CA ARG A 527 1.31 -10.15 18.13
C ARG A 527 0.89 -10.25 16.68
N ASP A 528 1.90 -10.33 15.81
CA ASP A 528 1.74 -10.68 14.40
C ASP A 528 2.81 -11.71 14.00
N GLY A 529 2.42 -12.99 13.97
CA GLY A 529 3.33 -14.10 13.70
C GLY A 529 4.48 -14.16 14.71
N ALA A 530 5.71 -13.96 14.23
CA ALA A 530 6.92 -13.96 15.05
C ALA A 530 7.24 -12.57 15.66
N TYR A 531 6.44 -11.54 15.36
CA TYR A 531 6.69 -10.18 15.82
C TYR A 531 5.77 -9.80 16.97
N THR A 532 6.29 -8.98 17.88
CA THR A 532 5.45 -8.16 18.73
C THR A 532 4.91 -7.04 17.85
N LEU A 533 3.59 -6.83 17.86
CA LEU A 533 2.94 -5.77 17.08
C LEU A 533 2.63 -4.61 18.01
N ILE A 534 3.24 -3.46 17.78
CA ILE A 534 2.98 -2.24 18.53
C ILE A 534 2.19 -1.31 17.63
N THR A 535 0.96 -0.99 18.03
CA THR A 535 0.11 -0.04 17.29
C THR A 535 -0.06 1.23 18.09
N GLY A 536 0.28 2.36 17.50
CA GLY A 536 0.28 3.66 18.16
C GLY A 536 0.25 4.85 17.18
N PRO A 537 0.56 6.06 17.66
CA PRO A 537 0.62 7.26 16.83
C PRO A 537 1.62 7.20 15.66
N GLU A 538 2.71 6.43 15.80
CA GLU A 538 3.70 6.22 14.75
C GLU A 538 3.23 5.23 13.65
N GLY A 539 2.34 4.30 13.96
CA GLY A 539 1.79 3.35 12.99
C GLY A 539 1.59 1.96 13.57
N GLN A 540 1.74 0.93 12.73
CA GLN A 540 1.68 -0.49 13.11
C GLN A 540 3.02 -1.16 12.90
N ASP A 541 3.81 -1.24 13.97
CA ASP A 541 5.20 -1.66 13.90
C ASP A 541 5.37 -3.11 14.36
N ARG A 542 6.05 -3.89 13.52
CA ARG A 542 6.44 -5.26 13.81
C ARG A 542 7.84 -5.27 14.37
N VAL A 543 7.96 -5.64 15.64
CA VAL A 543 9.23 -5.52 16.38
C VAL A 543 9.68 -6.87 16.93
N THR A 544 11.00 -7.09 16.96
CA THR A 544 11.61 -8.25 17.62
C THR A 544 13.09 -7.98 17.95
N GLY A 545 13.62 -8.72 18.92
CA GLY A 545 15.03 -8.65 19.29
C GLY A 545 15.45 -7.41 20.07
N PHE A 546 14.53 -6.77 20.82
CA PHE A 546 14.85 -5.65 21.71
C PHE A 546 14.66 -6.05 23.18
N GLU A 547 15.63 -5.71 24.02
CA GLU A 547 15.55 -5.89 25.48
C GLU A 547 14.99 -4.65 26.19
N ARG A 548 15.04 -3.49 25.53
CA ARG A 548 14.57 -2.21 26.10
C ARG A 548 13.64 -1.48 25.14
N TYR A 549 12.52 -1.01 25.68
CA TYR A 549 11.58 -0.15 24.98
C TYR A 549 11.44 1.17 25.72
N LEU A 550 11.80 2.27 25.06
CA LEU A 550 11.76 3.61 25.61
C LEU A 550 10.58 4.37 25.01
N PHE A 551 9.60 4.70 25.84
CA PHE A 551 8.44 5.52 25.49
C PHE A 551 8.52 6.87 26.21
N GLY A 552 7.71 7.84 25.77
CA GLY A 552 7.65 9.17 26.38
C GLY A 552 7.20 9.18 27.86
N ASP A 553 6.55 8.12 28.34
CA ASP A 553 6.03 7.97 29.71
C ASP A 553 6.53 6.72 30.44
N ALA A 554 7.31 5.86 29.80
CA ALA A 554 7.73 4.57 30.36
C ALA A 554 9.06 4.08 29.78
N THR A 555 9.78 3.29 30.57
CA THR A 555 10.89 2.45 30.09
C THR A 555 10.57 1.03 30.48
N VAL A 556 10.49 0.15 29.50
CA VAL A 556 10.20 -1.28 29.71
C VAL A 556 11.44 -2.09 29.40
N VAL A 557 11.79 -3.01 30.28
CA VAL A 557 12.91 -3.94 30.12
C VAL A 557 12.32 -5.35 30.13
N THR A 558 12.46 -6.10 29.03
CA THR A 558 11.78 -7.40 28.85
C THR A 558 12.62 -8.61 29.30
N GLY A 559 13.88 -8.39 29.68
CA GLY A 559 14.83 -9.43 30.10
C GLY A 559 15.16 -9.42 31.60
N ASP A 560 14.17 -9.20 32.46
CA ASP A 560 14.32 -9.05 33.93
C ASP A 560 14.37 -10.37 34.72
N GLY A 561 14.14 -11.51 34.07
CA GLY A 561 14.23 -12.84 34.65
C GLY A 561 12.89 -13.54 34.89
N ALA A 562 11.77 -12.93 34.50
CA ALA A 562 10.43 -13.52 34.58
C ALA A 562 9.74 -13.59 33.20
N PRO A 563 10.27 -14.38 32.26
CA PRO A 563 9.89 -14.35 30.84
C PRO A 563 8.43 -14.74 30.52
N LEU A 564 7.67 -15.23 31.51
CA LEU A 564 6.25 -15.56 31.33
C LEU A 564 5.32 -14.38 31.62
N VAL A 565 5.83 -13.28 32.19
CA VAL A 565 5.17 -11.99 32.19
C VAL A 565 5.87 -11.14 31.13
N ASP A 566 5.12 -10.74 30.11
CA ASP A 566 5.63 -9.82 29.10
C ASP A 566 5.30 -8.41 29.59
N ASP A 567 6.27 -7.74 30.20
CA ASP A 567 6.12 -6.41 30.78
C ASP A 567 5.57 -5.38 29.79
N LEU A 568 6.00 -5.44 28.53
CA LEU A 568 5.56 -4.52 27.50
C LEU A 568 4.08 -4.73 27.19
N PHE A 569 3.68 -5.99 26.98
CA PHE A 569 2.27 -6.37 26.81
C PHE A 569 1.44 -6.01 28.05
N TYR A 570 1.93 -6.37 29.24
CA TYR A 570 1.19 -6.25 30.49
C TYR A 570 0.92 -4.79 30.83
N LEU A 571 1.93 -3.93 30.76
CA LEU A 571 1.77 -2.51 31.07
C LEU A 571 0.94 -1.78 30.00
N ALA A 572 1.07 -2.13 28.72
CA ALA A 572 0.22 -1.58 27.66
C ALA A 572 -1.26 -1.94 27.84
N ALA A 573 -1.55 -3.19 28.23
CA ALA A 573 -2.92 -3.66 28.47
C ALA A 573 -3.50 -3.12 29.79
N ASN A 574 -2.66 -2.87 30.79
CA ASN A 574 -3.05 -2.52 32.15
C ASN A 574 -2.60 -1.09 32.52
N LYS A 575 -3.24 -0.10 31.89
CA LYS A 575 -2.87 1.33 32.02
C LYS A 575 -2.94 1.87 33.45
N ASP A 576 -3.74 1.26 34.31
CA ASP A 576 -3.79 1.57 35.74
C ASP A 576 -2.53 1.13 36.49
N VAL A 577 -1.94 0.00 36.11
CA VAL A 577 -0.66 -0.52 36.65
C VAL A 577 0.49 0.36 36.18
N LEU A 578 0.51 0.69 34.88
CA LEU A 578 1.45 1.63 34.28
C LEU A 578 1.39 3.00 34.98
N ALA A 579 0.20 3.57 35.15
CA ALA A 579 0.01 4.86 35.81
C ALA A 579 0.42 4.85 37.29
N ALA A 580 0.32 3.69 37.95
CA ALA A 580 0.77 3.51 39.32
C ALA A 580 2.30 3.31 39.44
N GLY A 581 3.02 3.14 38.32
CA GLY A 581 4.45 2.82 38.31
C GLY A 581 4.75 1.48 38.99
N GLN A 582 3.80 0.55 38.94
CA GLN A 582 3.99 -0.79 39.52
C GLN A 582 4.71 -1.69 38.52
N ASP A 583 5.63 -2.46 39.05
CA ASP A 583 6.34 -3.54 38.37
C ASP A 583 5.34 -4.62 37.91
N ALA A 584 5.42 -5.04 36.64
CA ALA A 584 4.43 -5.90 36.02
C ALA A 584 4.43 -7.31 36.62
N ASP A 585 5.62 -7.88 36.84
CA ASP A 585 5.81 -9.15 37.54
C ASP A 585 5.18 -9.15 38.93
N ALA A 586 5.58 -8.17 39.76
CA ALA A 586 5.10 -8.07 41.12
C ALA A 586 3.58 -7.85 41.14
N HIS A 587 3.06 -7.00 40.25
CA HIS A 587 1.62 -6.76 40.15
C HIS A 587 0.88 -8.02 39.71
N TYR A 588 1.36 -8.75 38.70
CA TYR A 588 0.73 -9.98 38.24
C TYR A 588 0.69 -11.02 39.36
N ALA A 589 1.83 -11.29 39.99
CA ALA A 589 1.98 -12.29 41.05
C ALA A 589 1.11 -11.96 42.28
N GLN A 590 0.97 -10.68 42.62
CA GLN A 590 0.22 -10.25 43.79
C GLN A 590 -1.28 -10.09 43.54
N TYR A 591 -1.68 -9.55 42.39
CA TYR A 591 -3.05 -9.15 42.09
C TYR A 591 -3.55 -9.65 40.74
N GLY A 592 -2.73 -9.49 39.69
CA GLY A 592 -3.18 -9.64 38.30
C GLY A 592 -3.81 -10.99 38.00
N TRP A 593 -3.24 -12.08 38.52
CA TRP A 593 -3.83 -13.41 38.28
C TRP A 593 -5.20 -13.59 38.95
N THR A 594 -5.44 -12.97 40.11
CA THR A 594 -6.74 -13.00 40.79
C THR A 594 -7.78 -12.09 40.12
N GLU A 595 -7.32 -11.02 39.50
CA GLU A 595 -8.14 -10.09 38.72
C GLU A 595 -8.45 -10.62 37.32
N GLY A 596 -7.81 -11.73 36.92
CA GLY A 596 -8.00 -12.33 35.60
C GLY A 596 -7.38 -11.50 34.47
N ARG A 597 -6.27 -10.79 34.76
CA ARG A 597 -5.43 -10.12 33.77
C ARG A 597 -4.49 -11.12 33.14
N ASP A 598 -4.18 -10.99 31.86
CA ASP A 598 -3.30 -11.91 31.14
C ASP A 598 -1.84 -11.43 31.25
N PRO A 599 -0.87 -12.30 31.59
CA PRO A 599 0.52 -11.91 31.80
C PRO A 599 1.28 -11.71 30.48
N ASN A 600 0.84 -12.33 29.40
CA ASN A 600 1.39 -12.20 28.06
C ASN A 600 0.30 -12.56 27.01
N ALA A 601 0.56 -12.31 25.73
CA ALA A 601 -0.40 -12.56 24.64
C ALA A 601 -0.72 -14.05 24.38
N LEU A 602 0.01 -14.99 25.00
CA LEU A 602 -0.10 -16.43 24.82
C LEU A 602 -0.54 -17.17 26.09
N PHE A 603 -0.99 -16.45 27.12
CA PHE A 603 -1.54 -17.03 28.35
C PHE A 603 -2.86 -16.35 28.75
N SER A 604 -3.96 -17.10 28.75
CA SER A 604 -5.28 -16.64 29.19
C SER A 604 -5.49 -17.00 30.66
N THR A 605 -5.32 -16.06 31.58
CA THR A 605 -5.49 -16.32 33.02
C THR A 605 -6.90 -16.80 33.33
N ALA A 606 -7.92 -16.13 32.79
CA ALA A 606 -9.31 -16.49 33.03
C ALA A 606 -9.68 -17.82 32.36
N GLY A 607 -9.24 -18.04 31.12
CA GLY A 607 -9.49 -19.28 30.38
C GLY A 607 -8.84 -20.48 31.06
N TYR A 608 -7.58 -20.34 31.46
CA TYR A 608 -6.82 -21.39 32.14
C TYR A 608 -7.49 -21.79 33.46
N LEU A 609 -7.90 -20.83 34.30
CA LEU A 609 -8.59 -21.11 35.56
C LEU A 609 -9.99 -21.75 35.36
N ALA A 610 -10.70 -21.38 34.29
CA ALA A 610 -11.99 -21.97 33.96
C ALA A 610 -11.85 -23.42 33.47
N ALA A 611 -10.88 -23.70 32.60
CA ALA A 611 -10.59 -25.04 32.10
C ALA A 611 -10.00 -25.96 33.18
N ASN A 612 -9.30 -25.39 34.16
CA ASN A 612 -8.55 -26.12 35.18
C ASN A 612 -9.10 -25.86 36.59
N ALA A 613 -10.30 -26.39 36.86
CA ALA A 613 -11.02 -26.16 38.11
C ALA A 613 -10.26 -26.61 39.37
N ASP A 614 -9.36 -27.60 39.25
CA ASP A 614 -8.47 -28.06 40.32
C ASP A 614 -7.42 -27.00 40.69
N VAL A 615 -6.85 -26.30 39.70
CA VAL A 615 -5.89 -25.20 39.90
C VAL A 615 -6.59 -24.04 40.60
N ARG A 616 -7.78 -23.68 40.13
CA ARG A 616 -8.64 -22.66 40.75
C ARG A 616 -8.99 -23.04 42.20
N ALA A 617 -9.42 -24.28 42.45
CA ALA A 617 -9.78 -24.75 43.79
C ALA A 617 -8.59 -24.75 44.77
N ALA A 618 -7.38 -24.98 44.25
CA ALA A 618 -6.15 -24.90 45.03
C ALA A 618 -5.73 -23.44 45.36
N GLY A 619 -6.34 -22.44 44.72
CA GLY A 619 -6.02 -21.02 44.94
C GLY A 619 -4.57 -20.66 44.59
N ARG A 620 -3.99 -21.36 43.59
CA ARG A 620 -2.61 -21.13 43.14
C ARG A 620 -2.58 -20.17 41.96
N ASN A 621 -1.49 -19.42 41.83
CA ASN A 621 -1.21 -18.62 40.65
C ASN A 621 -1.18 -19.55 39.41
N PRO A 622 -2.06 -19.33 38.41
CA PRO A 622 -2.17 -20.21 37.25
C PRO A 622 -0.90 -20.20 36.38
N LEU A 623 -0.18 -19.08 36.27
CA LEU A 623 1.05 -19.01 35.49
C LEU A 623 2.16 -19.84 36.14
N GLU A 624 2.32 -19.74 37.47
CA GLU A 624 3.28 -20.57 38.22
C GLU A 624 2.91 -22.05 38.16
N GLN A 625 1.61 -22.39 38.25
CA GLN A 625 1.17 -23.77 38.15
C GLN A 625 1.41 -24.34 36.75
N TYR A 626 1.20 -23.54 35.70
CA TYR A 626 1.51 -23.91 34.33
C TYR A 626 3.02 -24.21 34.18
N ASP A 627 3.89 -23.27 34.55
CA ASP A 627 5.35 -23.37 34.42
C ASP A 627 5.92 -24.62 35.12
N GLN A 628 5.39 -24.93 36.30
CA GLN A 628 5.86 -26.05 37.11
C GLN A 628 5.33 -27.42 36.66
N ALA A 629 4.07 -27.48 36.23
CA ALA A 629 3.35 -28.74 36.01
C ALA A 629 2.35 -28.73 34.85
N GLY A 630 1.64 -27.64 34.61
CA GLY A 630 0.51 -27.63 33.68
C GLY A 630 0.85 -28.03 32.25
N TRP A 631 1.96 -27.53 31.70
CA TRP A 631 2.39 -27.93 30.35
C TRP A 631 2.77 -29.42 30.24
N LYS A 632 3.28 -30.02 31.33
CA LYS A 632 3.58 -31.47 31.38
C LYS A 632 2.32 -32.33 31.44
N GLU A 633 1.22 -31.73 31.90
CA GLU A 633 -0.10 -32.35 31.98
C GLU A 633 -0.92 -32.10 30.70
N GLY A 634 -0.36 -31.42 29.69
CA GLY A 634 -1.03 -31.11 28.42
C GLY A 634 -2.08 -30.00 28.52
N ARG A 635 -1.96 -29.09 29.51
CA ARG A 635 -2.92 -27.99 29.71
C ARG A 635 -2.47 -26.77 28.91
N ASP A 636 -3.25 -26.34 27.93
CA ASP A 636 -2.87 -25.25 27.04
C ASP A 636 -2.97 -23.88 27.71
N PRO A 637 -1.97 -23.00 27.53
CA PRO A 637 -1.96 -21.69 28.16
C PRO A 637 -2.92 -20.69 27.49
N SER A 638 -3.17 -20.82 26.18
CA SER A 638 -4.10 -19.99 25.41
C SER A 638 -4.61 -20.69 24.17
N ALA A 639 -5.64 -20.13 23.53
CA ALA A 639 -6.19 -20.67 22.29
C ALA A 639 -5.19 -20.61 21.12
N ALA A 640 -4.14 -19.78 21.22
CA ALA A 640 -3.12 -19.58 20.18
C ALA A 640 -1.86 -20.43 20.38
N PHE A 641 -1.76 -21.20 21.47
CA PHE A 641 -0.57 -21.98 21.79
C PHE A 641 -0.92 -23.36 22.33
N ASP A 642 -0.68 -24.37 21.50
CA ASP A 642 -0.80 -25.78 21.85
C ASP A 642 0.55 -26.36 22.28
N ASN A 643 0.61 -26.88 23.51
CA ASN A 643 1.86 -27.42 24.05
C ASN A 643 2.35 -28.65 23.28
N GLU A 644 1.43 -29.56 22.94
CA GLU A 644 1.76 -30.85 22.37
C GLU A 644 2.23 -30.69 20.93
N LEU A 645 1.57 -29.84 20.14
CA LEU A 645 1.98 -29.51 18.79
C LEU A 645 3.31 -28.78 18.78
N TYR A 646 3.52 -27.82 19.68
CA TYR A 646 4.81 -27.13 19.77
C TYR A 646 5.94 -28.13 20.05
N LEU A 647 5.78 -29.02 21.03
CA LEU A 647 6.78 -30.04 21.36
C LEU A 647 6.94 -31.11 20.27
N ALA A 648 5.86 -31.46 19.55
CA ALA A 648 5.92 -32.41 18.44
C ALA A 648 6.71 -31.85 17.24
N ARG A 649 6.65 -30.53 17.03
CA ARG A 649 7.36 -29.82 15.95
C ARG A 649 8.76 -29.39 16.35
N ASN A 650 9.04 -29.36 17.65
CA ASN A 650 10.33 -28.98 18.24
C ASN A 650 10.88 -30.12 19.11
N PRO A 651 11.36 -31.22 18.49
CA PRO A 651 11.82 -32.40 19.22
C PRO A 651 13.06 -32.14 20.09
N ASP A 652 13.84 -31.10 19.79
CA ASP A 652 14.95 -30.60 20.59
C ASP A 652 14.47 -30.03 21.93
N VAL A 653 13.43 -29.19 21.91
CA VAL A 653 12.80 -28.62 23.11
C VAL A 653 12.19 -29.74 23.97
N LYS A 654 11.50 -30.68 23.31
CA LYS A 654 10.94 -31.87 23.96
C LYS A 654 12.01 -32.74 24.60
N ALA A 655 13.12 -32.99 23.91
CA ALA A 655 14.22 -33.80 24.43
C ALA A 655 14.94 -33.12 25.61
N ALA A 656 15.03 -31.78 25.59
CA ALA A 656 15.58 -30.99 26.69
C ALA A 656 14.63 -30.89 27.90
N GLY A 657 13.35 -31.24 27.73
CA GLY A 657 12.35 -31.19 28.81
C GLY A 657 12.02 -29.76 29.27
N LEU A 658 12.08 -28.81 28.34
CA LEU A 658 11.82 -27.39 28.60
C LEU A 658 10.32 -27.07 28.53
N ASP A 659 9.90 -26.09 29.32
CA ASP A 659 8.57 -25.48 29.19
C ASP A 659 8.42 -24.89 27.78
N PRO A 660 7.39 -25.30 27.01
CA PRO A 660 7.25 -24.90 25.62
C PRO A 660 6.90 -23.42 25.45
N LEU A 661 6.04 -22.85 26.30
CA LEU A 661 5.66 -21.44 26.21
C LEU A 661 6.84 -20.55 26.62
N LYS A 662 7.50 -20.88 27.72
CA LYS A 662 8.69 -20.16 28.19
C LYS A 662 9.80 -20.20 27.14
N HIS A 663 10.09 -21.38 26.60
CA HIS A 663 11.06 -21.52 25.52
C HIS A 663 10.67 -20.69 24.30
N TYR A 664 9.38 -20.67 23.93
CA TYR A 664 8.94 -19.87 22.79
C TYR A 664 9.14 -18.37 23.02
N ILE A 665 8.78 -17.84 24.18
CA ILE A 665 8.94 -16.42 24.49
C ILE A 665 10.42 -16.02 24.54
N GLU A 666 11.28 -16.82 25.19
CA GLU A 666 12.72 -16.52 25.30
C GLU A 666 13.46 -16.70 23.96
N TYR A 667 13.16 -17.79 23.24
CA TYR A 667 13.96 -18.24 22.09
C TYR A 667 13.12 -18.43 20.84
N GLY A 668 12.04 -19.20 20.92
CA GLY A 668 11.31 -19.68 19.75
C GLY A 668 10.74 -18.59 18.86
N GLN A 669 10.30 -17.46 19.43
CA GLN A 669 9.82 -16.30 18.67
C GLN A 669 10.92 -15.73 17.78
N GLY A 670 12.10 -15.47 18.33
CA GLY A 670 13.24 -14.95 17.57
C GLY A 670 13.90 -15.98 16.65
N GLU A 671 13.76 -17.28 16.95
CA GLU A 671 14.19 -18.37 16.06
C GLU A 671 13.21 -18.61 14.89
N GLY A 672 12.08 -17.89 14.84
CA GLY A 672 11.05 -18.08 13.81
C GLY A 672 10.30 -19.41 13.93
N ARG A 673 10.26 -20.02 15.12
CA ARG A 673 9.49 -21.25 15.36
C ARG A 673 7.99 -20.97 15.23
N GLY A 674 7.26 -21.91 14.63
CA GLY A 674 5.81 -21.83 14.54
C GLY A 674 5.14 -22.07 15.90
N ILE A 675 4.00 -21.41 16.11
CA ILE A 675 3.02 -21.73 17.15
C ILE A 675 1.76 -22.28 16.49
N TYR A 676 0.96 -22.96 17.27
CA TYR A 676 -0.20 -23.69 16.78
C TYR A 676 -1.39 -23.39 17.69
N ALA A 677 -2.55 -23.17 17.09
CA ALA A 677 -3.78 -23.03 17.86
C ALA A 677 -4.04 -24.30 18.69
N ALA A 678 -4.56 -24.12 19.90
CA ALA A 678 -4.93 -25.22 20.78
C ALA A 678 -5.96 -26.12 20.08
N ILE A 679 -5.65 -27.42 19.98
CA ILE A 679 -6.54 -28.41 19.36
C ILE A 679 -7.29 -29.28 20.38
N GLY A 680 -7.17 -28.93 21.66
CA GLY A 680 -7.96 -29.51 22.74
C GLY A 680 -7.51 -30.89 23.15
N ARG A 681 -7.83 -31.26 24.38
CA ARG A 681 -7.53 -32.59 24.88
C ARG A 681 -8.45 -33.61 24.21
N THR A 682 -7.88 -34.74 23.81
CA THR A 682 -8.64 -35.86 23.22
C THR A 682 -9.82 -36.29 24.09
N ALA A 683 -9.69 -36.16 25.41
CA ALA A 683 -10.75 -36.50 26.37
C ALA A 683 -12.00 -35.62 26.21
N ASP A 684 -11.83 -34.34 25.88
CA ASP A 684 -12.93 -33.37 25.82
C ASP A 684 -13.71 -33.52 24.51
N LEU A 685 -12.97 -33.69 23.41
CA LEU A 685 -13.50 -34.00 22.08
C LEU A 685 -14.20 -35.37 21.99
N ALA A 686 -14.00 -36.26 22.98
CA ALA A 686 -14.67 -37.54 23.06
C ALA A 686 -16.06 -37.45 23.71
N VAL A 687 -16.29 -36.46 24.58
CA VAL A 687 -17.56 -36.25 25.29
C VAL A 687 -18.57 -35.54 24.38
N HIS A 688 -18.11 -34.50 23.69
CA HIS A 688 -18.89 -33.74 22.73
C HIS A 688 -18.08 -33.67 21.41
N PRO A 689 -18.38 -34.54 20.42
CA PRO A 689 -17.67 -34.55 19.15
C PRO A 689 -17.55 -33.13 18.57
N GLY A 690 -16.33 -32.73 18.21
CA GLY A 690 -16.06 -31.43 17.61
C GLY A 690 -16.17 -30.21 18.55
N PHE A 691 -16.59 -30.36 19.81
CA PHE A 691 -16.60 -29.26 20.78
C PHE A 691 -15.44 -29.38 21.76
N ASP A 692 -14.59 -28.36 21.79
CA ASP A 692 -13.45 -28.28 22.69
C ASP A 692 -13.71 -27.24 23.79
N ALA A 693 -14.03 -27.71 25.00
CA ALA A 693 -14.34 -26.84 26.12
C ALA A 693 -13.13 -26.04 26.60
N GLU A 694 -11.90 -26.58 26.49
CA GLU A 694 -10.68 -25.87 26.85
C GLU A 694 -10.43 -24.73 25.87
N TYR A 695 -10.39 -25.00 24.56
CA TYR A 695 -10.29 -23.96 23.53
C TYR A 695 -11.40 -22.92 23.67
N TYR A 696 -12.64 -23.35 23.95
CA TYR A 696 -13.77 -22.45 24.09
C TYR A 696 -13.58 -21.49 25.26
N PHE A 697 -13.04 -21.94 26.40
CA PHE A 697 -12.70 -21.04 27.50
C PHE A 697 -11.51 -20.15 27.21
N LEU A 698 -10.45 -20.69 26.61
CA LEU A 698 -9.25 -19.94 26.26
C LEU A 698 -9.54 -18.83 25.24
N SER A 699 -10.51 -19.06 24.34
CA SER A 699 -10.95 -18.10 23.32
C SER A 699 -11.97 -17.07 23.82
N ASN A 700 -12.66 -17.34 24.93
CA ASN A 700 -13.81 -16.56 25.39
C ASN A 700 -13.69 -16.20 26.88
N ALA A 701 -12.92 -15.16 27.18
CA ALA A 701 -12.67 -14.71 28.56
C ALA A 701 -13.94 -14.32 29.33
N ASP A 702 -14.97 -13.80 28.64
CA ASP A 702 -16.28 -13.50 29.23
C ASP A 702 -16.99 -14.78 29.70
N VAL A 703 -16.99 -15.83 28.89
CA VAL A 703 -17.58 -17.15 29.21
C VAL A 703 -16.78 -17.82 30.32
N ALA A 704 -15.46 -17.75 30.27
CA ALA A 704 -14.59 -18.27 31.32
C ALA A 704 -14.90 -17.64 32.69
N ARG A 705 -15.02 -16.30 32.75
CA ARG A 705 -15.40 -15.58 33.98
C ARG A 705 -16.79 -15.99 34.47
N ALA A 706 -17.76 -16.10 33.57
CA ALA A 706 -19.13 -16.50 33.93
C ALA A 706 -19.20 -17.94 34.45
N ALA A 707 -18.45 -18.86 33.83
CA ALA A 707 -18.32 -20.25 34.28
C ALA A 707 -17.76 -20.32 35.70
N MET A 708 -16.76 -19.49 36.00
CA MET A 708 -16.12 -19.48 37.31
C MET A 708 -17.06 -19.11 38.46
N GLY A 709 -18.03 -18.22 38.23
CA GLY A 709 -19.04 -17.83 39.21
C GLY A 709 -20.28 -18.73 39.28
N SER A 710 -20.43 -19.68 38.35
CA SER A 710 -21.69 -20.44 38.18
C SER A 710 -21.90 -21.58 39.18
N GLY A 711 -20.82 -22.11 39.76
CA GLY A 711 -20.84 -23.32 40.59
C GLY A 711 -21.17 -24.62 39.81
N LYS A 712 -21.33 -24.54 38.49
CA LYS A 712 -21.52 -25.71 37.61
C LYS A 712 -20.18 -26.37 37.29
N ASP A 713 -20.25 -27.61 36.80
CA ASP A 713 -19.13 -28.23 36.12
C ASP A 713 -18.68 -27.36 34.93
N PRO A 714 -17.38 -27.01 34.80
CA PRO A 714 -16.94 -26.07 33.78
C PRO A 714 -17.21 -26.54 32.35
N PHE A 715 -16.96 -27.80 32.03
CA PHE A 715 -17.09 -28.29 30.66
C PHE A 715 -18.56 -28.41 30.27
N ALA A 716 -19.42 -28.86 31.19
CA ALA A 716 -20.87 -28.81 31.00
C ALA A 716 -21.36 -27.36 30.79
N TYR A 717 -20.83 -26.39 31.53
CA TYR A 717 -21.17 -24.98 31.35
C TYR A 717 -20.75 -24.46 29.97
N ALA A 718 -19.53 -24.73 29.54
CA ALA A 718 -19.02 -24.30 28.23
C ALA A 718 -19.90 -24.82 27.09
N TYR A 719 -20.24 -26.10 27.13
CA TYR A 719 -21.09 -26.73 26.13
C TYR A 719 -22.53 -26.16 26.15
N GLU A 720 -23.13 -26.02 27.34
CA GLU A 720 -24.46 -25.40 27.49
C GLU A 720 -24.47 -23.95 26.94
N HIS A 721 -23.41 -23.18 27.21
CA HIS A 721 -23.25 -21.83 26.68
C HIS A 721 -23.16 -21.84 25.15
N TYR A 722 -22.32 -22.70 24.57
CA TYR A 722 -22.18 -22.80 23.12
C TYR A 722 -23.52 -23.14 22.45
N GLN A 723 -24.21 -24.17 22.93
CA GLN A 723 -25.50 -24.60 22.39
C GLN A 723 -26.59 -23.53 22.49
N THR A 724 -26.56 -22.73 23.56
CA THR A 724 -27.59 -21.73 23.85
C THR A 724 -27.32 -20.40 23.13
N TYR A 725 -26.07 -19.95 23.16
CA TYR A 725 -25.64 -18.61 22.74
C TYR A 725 -24.50 -18.66 21.73
N GLY A 726 -23.45 -19.45 22.01
CA GLY A 726 -22.17 -19.35 21.31
C GLY A 726 -22.25 -19.42 19.79
N TRP A 727 -22.90 -20.45 19.24
CA TRP A 727 -22.97 -20.60 17.79
C TRP A 727 -23.80 -19.49 17.12
N LYS A 728 -24.77 -18.90 17.83
CA LYS A 728 -25.59 -17.77 17.34
C LYS A 728 -24.82 -16.46 17.36
N GLU A 729 -23.85 -16.36 18.26
CA GLU A 729 -22.89 -15.26 18.36
C GLU A 729 -21.70 -15.46 17.42
N GLY A 730 -21.64 -16.57 16.68
CA GLY A 730 -20.57 -16.87 15.74
C GLY A 730 -19.27 -17.35 16.40
N ARG A 731 -19.31 -17.79 17.67
CA ARG A 731 -18.13 -18.26 18.42
C ARG A 731 -17.75 -19.67 17.99
N ASN A 732 -16.47 -19.85 17.65
CA ASN A 732 -15.94 -21.13 17.17
C ASN A 732 -15.85 -22.16 18.32
N PRO A 733 -16.28 -23.42 18.09
CA PRO A 733 -16.24 -24.48 19.09
C PRO A 733 -14.87 -25.18 19.22
N ASN A 734 -13.98 -24.99 18.25
CA ASN A 734 -12.62 -25.51 18.20
C ASN A 734 -11.78 -24.67 17.21
N ALA A 735 -10.48 -24.94 17.09
CA ALA A 735 -9.56 -24.18 16.23
C ALA A 735 -9.76 -24.36 14.70
N VAL A 736 -10.51 -25.38 14.27
CA VAL A 736 -10.67 -25.76 12.85
C VAL A 736 -12.04 -25.34 12.30
N PHE A 737 -13.06 -25.24 13.15
CA PHE A 737 -14.42 -24.92 12.74
C PHE A 737 -14.70 -23.41 12.79
N ASP A 738 -15.08 -22.83 11.65
CA ASP A 738 -15.49 -21.42 11.56
C ASP A 738 -17.02 -21.33 11.56
N THR A 739 -17.60 -21.04 12.72
CA THR A 739 -19.06 -20.98 12.90
C THR A 739 -19.71 -19.97 11.97
N SER A 740 -19.11 -18.79 11.85
CA SER A 740 -19.66 -17.70 11.05
C SER A 740 -19.47 -17.97 9.56
N GLY A 741 -18.29 -18.45 9.16
CA GLY A 741 -18.00 -18.90 7.81
C GLY A 741 -18.90 -20.04 7.34
N TYR A 742 -19.13 -21.06 8.19
CA TYR A 742 -19.99 -22.19 7.87
C TYR A 742 -21.44 -21.76 7.61
N LEU A 743 -22.00 -20.89 8.47
CA LEU A 743 -23.35 -20.36 8.28
C LEU A 743 -23.45 -19.40 7.08
N ALA A 744 -22.35 -18.75 6.68
CA ALA A 744 -22.29 -17.92 5.48
C ALA A 744 -22.23 -18.78 4.20
N ALA A 745 -21.43 -19.86 4.22
CA ALA A 745 -21.27 -20.77 3.10
C ALA A 745 -22.51 -21.63 2.85
N TYR A 746 -23.20 -22.04 3.92
CA TYR A 746 -24.30 -22.99 3.88
C TYR A 746 -25.63 -22.35 4.31
N GLY A 747 -26.24 -21.64 3.36
CA GLY A 747 -27.48 -20.89 3.59
C GLY A 747 -28.67 -21.76 4.01
N ASP A 748 -28.69 -23.05 3.65
CA ASP A 748 -29.68 -24.03 4.08
C ASP A 748 -29.59 -24.32 5.59
N VAL A 749 -28.38 -24.49 6.12
CA VAL A 749 -28.14 -24.69 7.56
C VAL A 749 -28.54 -23.44 8.34
N LYS A 750 -28.16 -22.26 7.83
CA LYS A 750 -28.57 -20.97 8.41
C LYS A 750 -30.08 -20.79 8.41
N ALA A 751 -30.76 -21.13 7.32
CA ALA A 751 -32.22 -21.04 7.22
C ALA A 751 -32.94 -22.05 8.14
N ALA A 752 -32.36 -23.24 8.34
CA ALA A 752 -32.88 -24.24 9.26
C ALA A 752 -32.73 -23.84 10.74
N GLY A 753 -31.84 -22.89 11.05
CA GLY A 753 -31.63 -22.40 12.43
C GLY A 753 -31.09 -23.48 13.37
N ILE A 754 -30.33 -24.43 12.84
CA ILE A 754 -29.71 -25.53 13.59
C ILE A 754 -28.26 -25.20 13.94
N ASP A 755 -27.75 -25.83 14.99
CA ASP A 755 -26.34 -25.72 15.40
C ASP A 755 -25.41 -26.18 14.25
N PRO A 756 -24.52 -25.31 13.74
CA PRO A 756 -23.67 -25.62 12.59
C PRO A 756 -22.64 -26.72 12.87
N LEU A 757 -22.11 -26.82 14.11
CA LEU A 757 -21.19 -27.89 14.48
C LEU A 757 -21.92 -29.23 14.47
N MET A 758 -23.07 -29.30 15.14
CA MET A 758 -23.91 -30.50 15.15
C MET A 758 -24.30 -30.94 13.72
N HIS A 759 -24.62 -29.97 12.86
CA HIS A 759 -24.91 -30.28 11.46
C HIS A 759 -23.69 -30.90 10.75
N TYR A 760 -22.51 -30.31 10.91
CA TYR A 760 -21.30 -30.82 10.29
C TYR A 760 -21.01 -32.25 10.72
N ASP A 761 -20.99 -32.52 12.03
CA ASP A 761 -20.66 -33.83 12.60
C ASP A 761 -21.64 -34.93 12.16
N GLN A 762 -22.93 -34.59 12.05
CA GLN A 762 -23.98 -35.54 11.71
C GLN A 762 -24.11 -35.75 10.19
N TYR A 763 -23.95 -34.68 9.40
CA TYR A 763 -24.30 -34.64 7.99
C TYR A 763 -23.20 -34.01 7.12
N GLY A 764 -22.71 -32.83 7.50
CA GLY A 764 -21.88 -31.97 6.63
C GLY A 764 -20.64 -32.67 6.05
N TRP A 765 -19.84 -33.36 6.86
CA TRP A 765 -18.65 -34.03 6.34
C TRP A 765 -18.97 -35.19 5.38
N LYS A 766 -20.12 -35.86 5.55
CA LYS A 766 -20.60 -36.93 4.65
C LYS A 766 -21.12 -36.37 3.32
N GLU A 767 -21.55 -35.11 3.34
CA GLU A 767 -21.95 -34.34 2.18
C GLU A 767 -20.77 -33.67 1.48
N GLY A 768 -19.55 -33.78 2.03
CA GLY A 768 -18.34 -33.13 1.51
C GLY A 768 -18.28 -31.63 1.78
N ARG A 769 -19.05 -31.13 2.77
CA ARG A 769 -18.96 -29.72 3.21
C ARG A 769 -17.70 -29.51 4.03
N ASP A 770 -17.20 -28.29 4.02
CA ASP A 770 -15.99 -27.87 4.73
C ASP A 770 -16.34 -27.13 6.03
N PRO A 771 -15.65 -27.41 7.15
CA PRO A 771 -15.93 -26.73 8.42
C PRO A 771 -15.37 -25.30 8.47
N SER A 772 -14.39 -24.98 7.61
CA SER A 772 -13.81 -23.64 7.44
C SER A 772 -13.01 -23.55 6.14
N LYS A 773 -12.59 -22.32 5.79
CA LYS A 773 -11.63 -22.09 4.69
C LYS A 773 -10.30 -22.83 4.89
N GLY A 774 -9.91 -23.09 6.14
CA GLY A 774 -8.65 -23.73 6.50
C GLY A 774 -8.66 -25.26 6.42
N PHE A 775 -9.80 -25.87 6.09
CA PHE A 775 -9.94 -27.33 6.12
C PHE A 775 -10.89 -27.82 5.01
N ASP A 776 -10.34 -28.47 4.00
CA ASP A 776 -11.07 -29.15 2.92
C ASP A 776 -11.32 -30.62 3.34
N THR A 777 -12.58 -30.92 3.61
CA THR A 777 -13.05 -32.23 4.05
C THR A 777 -12.72 -33.30 3.02
N THR A 778 -12.92 -33.01 1.73
CA THR A 778 -12.76 -33.97 0.65
C THR A 778 -11.28 -34.26 0.37
N ALA A 779 -10.46 -33.21 0.32
CA ALA A 779 -9.02 -33.34 0.14
C ALA A 779 -8.35 -34.04 1.33
N TYR A 780 -8.79 -33.76 2.56
CA TYR A 780 -8.27 -34.46 3.74
C TYR A 780 -8.57 -35.96 3.70
N LEU A 781 -9.80 -36.37 3.35
CA LEU A 781 -10.15 -37.79 3.22
C LEU A 781 -9.41 -38.46 2.06
N ALA A 782 -9.20 -37.76 0.94
CA ALA A 782 -8.44 -38.27 -0.19
C ALA A 782 -6.96 -38.51 0.17
N ALA A 783 -6.36 -37.66 1.00
CA ALA A 783 -5.00 -37.81 1.48
C ALA A 783 -4.86 -38.89 2.57
N ASN A 784 -5.94 -39.18 3.32
CA ASN A 784 -5.94 -40.04 4.50
C ASN A 784 -6.90 -41.22 4.33
N GLY A 785 -6.50 -42.18 3.48
CA GLY A 785 -7.34 -43.32 3.11
C GLY A 785 -7.76 -44.23 4.29
N ASP A 786 -6.97 -44.28 5.35
CA ASP A 786 -7.29 -44.96 6.61
C ASP A 786 -8.51 -44.33 7.31
N VAL A 787 -8.57 -43.00 7.37
CA VAL A 787 -9.68 -42.22 7.93
C VAL A 787 -10.94 -42.40 7.10
N ALA A 788 -10.80 -42.32 5.76
CA ALA A 788 -11.91 -42.52 4.83
C ALA A 788 -12.48 -43.94 4.91
N GLN A 789 -11.63 -44.97 4.99
CA GLN A 789 -12.07 -46.36 5.12
C GLN A 789 -12.77 -46.61 6.45
N ALA A 790 -12.28 -46.00 7.54
CA ALA A 790 -12.88 -46.10 8.86
C ALA A 790 -14.19 -45.30 9.00
N LYS A 791 -14.51 -44.43 8.03
CA LYS A 791 -15.68 -43.54 8.04
C LYS A 791 -15.73 -42.66 9.29
N ILE A 792 -14.57 -42.13 9.67
CA ILE A 792 -14.41 -41.21 10.79
C ILE A 792 -14.55 -39.79 10.24
N ASP A 793 -15.18 -38.91 11.03
CA ASP A 793 -15.24 -37.49 10.75
C ASP A 793 -13.81 -36.92 10.58
N PRO A 794 -13.48 -36.29 9.43
CA PRO A 794 -12.12 -35.85 9.15
C PRO A 794 -11.65 -34.70 10.03
N MET A 795 -12.53 -33.77 10.41
CA MET A 795 -12.19 -32.69 11.35
C MET A 795 -11.91 -33.28 12.73
N GLN A 796 -12.79 -34.18 13.21
CA GLN A 796 -12.61 -34.82 14.51
C GLN A 796 -11.32 -35.65 14.55
N HIS A 797 -11.02 -36.41 13.48
CA HIS A 797 -9.77 -37.14 13.37
C HIS A 797 -8.56 -36.19 13.40
N TYR A 798 -8.63 -35.07 12.67
CA TYR A 798 -7.52 -34.12 12.61
C TYR A 798 -7.22 -33.52 13.98
N LEU A 799 -8.25 -33.05 14.69
CA LEU A 799 -8.13 -32.51 16.05
C LEU A 799 -7.58 -33.54 17.04
N GLN A 800 -8.02 -34.80 16.97
CA GLN A 800 -7.61 -35.83 17.94
C GLN A 800 -6.24 -36.47 17.66
N TYR A 801 -5.85 -36.58 16.39
CA TYR A 801 -4.67 -37.35 15.98
C TYR A 801 -3.88 -36.65 14.88
N GLY A 802 -4.55 -36.20 13.82
CA GLY A 802 -3.89 -35.81 12.57
C GLY A 802 -2.92 -34.65 12.73
N ALA A 803 -3.26 -33.66 13.55
CA ALA A 803 -2.40 -32.51 13.79
C ALA A 803 -1.08 -32.92 14.47
N VAL A 804 -1.13 -33.72 15.54
CA VAL A 804 0.06 -34.24 16.25
C VAL A 804 0.87 -35.18 15.36
N GLU A 805 0.21 -36.02 14.56
CA GLU A 805 0.86 -36.92 13.59
C GLU A 805 1.54 -36.18 12.42
N GLY A 806 1.28 -34.87 12.25
CA GLY A 806 1.83 -34.10 11.13
C GLY A 806 1.10 -34.31 9.80
N ARG A 807 -0.16 -34.77 9.83
CA ARG A 807 -1.01 -34.80 8.65
C ARG A 807 -1.33 -33.38 8.21
N ALA A 808 -1.37 -33.14 6.91
CA ALA A 808 -1.74 -31.83 6.36
C ALA A 808 -3.25 -31.61 6.46
N ALA A 809 -3.67 -30.39 6.80
CA ALA A 809 -5.03 -29.89 6.65
C ALA A 809 -5.06 -28.92 5.45
N PRO A 810 -5.33 -29.41 4.22
CA PRO A 810 -5.45 -28.54 3.06
C PRO A 810 -6.63 -27.59 3.24
N GLY A 811 -6.50 -26.31 2.88
CA GLY A 811 -7.61 -25.36 2.87
C GLY A 811 -8.30 -25.29 1.51
N ASP A 812 -9.56 -24.88 1.49
CA ASP A 812 -10.32 -24.63 0.27
C ASP A 812 -10.45 -23.13 0.00
N ALA A 813 -9.85 -22.67 -1.10
CA ALA A 813 -9.97 -21.28 -1.56
C ALA A 813 -11.38 -20.94 -2.08
N THR A 814 -12.22 -21.94 -2.36
CA THR A 814 -13.60 -21.77 -2.83
C THR A 814 -14.64 -21.76 -1.72
N PHE A 815 -14.23 -21.93 -0.45
CA PHE A 815 -15.12 -21.86 0.71
C PHE A 815 -15.96 -20.58 0.71
N GLY A 816 -17.29 -20.73 0.74
CA GLY A 816 -18.24 -19.61 0.69
C GLY A 816 -18.59 -19.08 -0.71
N TYR A 817 -17.86 -19.49 -1.75
CA TYR A 817 -18.24 -19.26 -3.15
C TYR A 817 -19.11 -20.44 -3.59
N GLY A 818 -20.41 -20.38 -3.31
CA GLY A 818 -21.34 -21.48 -3.55
C GLY A 818 -21.11 -22.16 -4.90
N SER A 819 -20.80 -23.46 -4.87
CA SER A 819 -20.87 -24.30 -6.06
C SER A 819 -22.31 -24.25 -6.55
N GLN A 820 -22.56 -23.55 -7.67
CA GLN A 820 -23.78 -23.75 -8.42
C GLN A 820 -23.75 -25.17 -8.98
N GLY A 821 -24.32 -26.11 -8.23
CA GLY A 821 -24.79 -27.40 -8.72
C GLY A 821 -26.23 -27.29 -9.20
#